data_AF-A0A9Q9IGF4-F1
#
_entry.id   AF-A0A9Q9IGF4-F1
#
_cell.length_a   1.000
_cell.length_b   1.000
_cell.length_c   1.000
_cell.angle_alpha   90.00
_cell.angle_beta   90.00
_cell.angle_gamma   90.00
#
_symmetry.space_group_name_H-M   'P 1'
#
loop_
_entity.id
_entity.type
_entity.pdbx_description
1 polymer ?
#
loop_
_entity_poly.entity_id
_entity_poly.type
_entity_poly.pdbx_seq_one_letter_code
_entity_poly.pdbx_strand_id
1 'polypeptide(L)'
;MRHRRDVLKLIGAGTAGALLPLGGGDTAARAAGTGSVPLDGVWRFATDPGNTGEAAGWAQPGFDDSGWATLRVPGNWDVHDAWAGYRGWGWHRRTVAAPAVTAGQVVRLRFEAVYHRARVWFNGAYLGEHVGGYTPFEFDVTSRLQATNTVVVAASNTYSIGAWWPWGGISRSVSLTVDAAVRVERQHVIATPDLGTGAGSVVNWVTLSNAGATARTVTVRSAYPWGAPATTVTVPARGTAEARLDSAVPAGGYELWGLDRPTLYTCDTTVTDGATVLHTRTDRFGFRKVEVRGTAIHLNGEPVRLNGYNRVGDDRVAGATEPVYLVRRDLDRMKAAGAGLMRIHHVPQTPELLDYADEIGMLLIEEIPVWGSGANLDPADGTTRAELRDMIRRDYNHPSIVAWSVANEIRGTSEEGRVFVREMIAYIKSTLDSTRLCTYVSNSFGGAATAAAEALQYTDFACINMYGGFASGADHVHGLYPDKPIFVSEYSSDSFTFPTSREDPDFRTTSDAAATVFPVRPWIVGSSHWTFNDYRSNFGGSSANQVRGWGIQNVWGQRKRAYAQLQATNAVVRGLGVTAGTGLSLLTVQPRTDAPARILRGHRLTWQVTDAQGAVLDGRIVPLPDIVPGAAALQRAVRWSDPGTAVRQRLTLLAPSGHEVAVTTLDLRPPAAPVIRQVVAANGAVRVVFDRVANADNYRVLTSTGGTGADTVNGFADLTGLANGTAVQVRVVALNGAGVSAASQPVTVTPTGTLALPPKVQDVVPVDGGFVLGFIVAPDATDHQVRVLDGGTVVREFTTPLKGSVRVTGAATAVRIKGANTVWSEEVPVTAATFAVHGALTADDRVAVRITPHPQAERYEVTATGGGRTVVRVVESSAVELLTVAGLVADAAQQVSVRCGTAAGWSAPRTLTTRTTPPLPTGAPATPTGLGSSTTDGVTTLVWSAAAGAAGYLVAAADCGPERTVAVVAGATTLVLGAQSGVAGIAYRVTAVGEGGTSAPSAGYVVPGTPGPRQVTVTPLDTTADCAGSVRYRETGTWLASSLAGVDGTPSRYSDTGGSTATWAPTLRAAGTYRVEVWVPASTSSTTAAAYQITHAGGTAQVTVDQVAAGGAWHTLGTWAFAQGTAGKVVLTAGTAFARANAVRFTPA
;
A
#
# COMPACT_ATOMS: atom_id res chain seq x y z
N MET A 1 -27.53 -11.90 5.33
CA MET A 1 -28.87 -12.37 4.88
C MET A 1 -29.91 -11.32 5.21
N ARG A 2 -30.91 -11.15 4.32
CA ARG A 2 -31.88 -10.04 4.21
C ARG A 2 -31.32 -8.78 3.52
N HIS A 3 -31.49 -8.71 2.20
CA HIS A 3 -32.05 -7.58 1.45
C HIS A 3 -31.99 -7.90 -0.06
N ARG A 4 -33.03 -8.56 -0.55
CA ARG A 4 -33.36 -8.65 -1.99
C ARG A 4 -34.89 -8.61 -2.09
N ARG A 5 -35.42 -7.43 -2.34
CA ARG A 5 -36.72 -7.15 -2.98
C ARG A 5 -36.72 -5.65 -3.26
N ASP A 6 -37.12 -5.29 -4.48
CA ASP A 6 -37.41 -3.94 -4.96
C ASP A 6 -36.29 -3.16 -5.67
N VAL A 7 -35.74 -3.69 -6.78
CA VAL A 7 -35.34 -2.86 -7.94
C VAL A 7 -35.51 -3.69 -9.22
N LEU A 8 -36.70 -3.69 -9.84
CA LEU A 8 -36.91 -4.22 -11.20
C LEU A 8 -38.23 -3.70 -11.80
N LYS A 9 -38.26 -2.43 -12.20
CA LYS A 9 -39.20 -1.88 -13.20
C LYS A 9 -38.60 -0.62 -13.82
N LEU A 10 -37.97 -0.73 -15.00
CA LEU A 10 -37.92 0.30 -16.08
C LEU A 10 -36.85 -0.08 -17.13
N ILE A 11 -37.24 -0.86 -18.16
CA ILE A 11 -36.55 -0.81 -19.46
C ILE A 11 -37.63 -0.90 -20.55
N GLY A 12 -37.87 0.22 -21.23
CA GLY A 12 -38.59 0.29 -22.50
C GLY A 12 -37.60 0.08 -23.65
N ALA A 13 -38.07 -0.57 -24.72
CA ALA A 13 -37.30 -1.01 -25.88
C ALA A 13 -36.73 0.14 -26.74
N GLY A 14 -35.52 -0.04 -27.27
CA GLY A 14 -34.92 0.84 -28.29
C GLY A 14 -33.44 0.54 -28.58
N THR A 15 -33.21 -0.24 -29.65
CA THR A 15 -32.04 -0.47 -30.55
C THR A 15 -30.63 0.16 -30.30
N ALA A 16 -29.62 -0.64 -30.71
CA ALA A 16 -28.18 -0.40 -30.92
C ALA A 16 -27.26 -0.72 -29.72
N GLY A 17 -26.74 -1.96 -29.69
CA GLY A 17 -25.91 -2.49 -28.62
C GLY A 17 -24.48 -1.95 -28.63
N ALA A 18 -24.21 -1.02 -27.71
CA ALA A 18 -22.89 -0.89 -27.11
C ALA A 18 -22.73 -2.03 -26.10
N LEU A 19 -21.71 -2.88 -26.29
CA LEU A 19 -21.22 -3.80 -25.26
C LEU A 19 -20.72 -2.96 -24.08
N LEU A 20 -21.59 -2.73 -23.09
CA LEU A 20 -21.20 -2.11 -21.83
C LEU A 20 -20.59 -3.21 -20.95
N PRO A 21 -19.31 -3.11 -20.54
CA PRO A 21 -18.83 -3.88 -19.40
C PRO A 21 -19.70 -3.52 -18.18
N LEU A 22 -20.04 -4.53 -17.38
CA LEU A 22 -20.81 -4.33 -16.15
C LEU A 22 -20.08 -3.30 -15.29
N GLY A 23 -20.74 -2.18 -14.97
CA GLY A 23 -20.29 -1.32 -13.89
C GLY A 23 -20.23 -2.15 -12.61
N GLY A 24 -19.06 -2.23 -11.98
CA GLY A 24 -18.75 -3.12 -10.86
C GLY A 24 -19.60 -2.88 -9.62
N GLY A 25 -20.83 -3.41 -9.62
CA GLY A 25 -21.79 -3.27 -8.52
C GLY A 25 -22.49 -4.56 -8.10
N ASP A 26 -22.23 -5.69 -8.75
CA ASP A 26 -22.79 -6.98 -8.32
C ASP A 26 -21.73 -7.82 -7.61
N THR A 27 -21.68 -7.67 -6.27
CA THR A 27 -21.15 -8.71 -5.37
C THR A 27 -22.08 -9.92 -5.41
N ALA A 28 -22.08 -10.65 -6.53
CA ALA A 28 -22.51 -12.03 -6.51
C ALA A 28 -21.38 -12.82 -5.85
N ALA A 29 -21.49 -13.03 -4.54
CA ALA A 29 -20.74 -14.08 -3.86
C ALA A 29 -20.79 -15.36 -4.70
N ARG A 30 -19.71 -16.17 -4.70
CA ARG A 30 -19.70 -17.55 -5.21
C ARG A 30 -20.86 -18.32 -4.57
N ALA A 31 -22.04 -18.27 -5.19
CA ALA A 31 -23.21 -18.97 -4.71
C ALA A 31 -23.13 -20.40 -5.24
N ALA A 32 -22.66 -21.31 -4.41
CA ALA A 32 -22.94 -22.73 -4.57
C ALA A 32 -24.28 -23.03 -3.89
N GLY A 33 -25.20 -23.65 -4.61
CA GLY A 33 -26.41 -24.23 -4.03
C GLY A 33 -27.64 -23.33 -3.92
N THR A 34 -28.80 -23.98 -3.91
CA THR A 34 -30.12 -23.35 -3.76
C THR A 34 -30.46 -23.02 -2.29
N GLY A 35 -29.59 -23.37 -1.32
CA GLY A 35 -29.64 -22.93 0.07
C GLY A 35 -28.34 -23.18 0.87
N SER A 36 -27.90 -22.19 1.67
CA SER A 36 -26.80 -22.30 2.64
C SER A 36 -27.22 -21.71 3.98
N VAL A 37 -26.92 -22.40 5.08
CA VAL A 37 -27.17 -21.95 6.45
C VAL A 37 -25.83 -21.66 7.14
N PRO A 38 -25.49 -20.39 7.40
CA PRO A 38 -24.25 -20.04 8.08
C PRO A 38 -24.28 -20.50 9.54
N LEU A 39 -23.19 -21.11 9.98
CA LEU A 39 -22.96 -21.50 11.38
C LEU A 39 -22.00 -20.54 12.09
N ASP A 40 -21.69 -19.39 11.49
CA ASP A 40 -20.92 -18.31 12.10
C ASP A 40 -21.67 -17.68 13.29
N GLY A 41 -20.94 -17.03 14.18
CA GLY A 41 -21.45 -16.41 15.41
C GLY A 41 -20.82 -17.00 16.67
N VAL A 42 -21.55 -17.00 17.78
CA VAL A 42 -21.02 -17.43 19.08
C VAL A 42 -21.12 -18.95 19.23
N TRP A 43 -20.02 -19.58 19.60
CA TRP A 43 -19.89 -21.00 19.92
C TRP A 43 -19.43 -21.18 21.36
N ARG A 44 -19.74 -22.32 21.97
CA ARG A 44 -19.13 -22.75 23.24
C ARG A 44 -17.69 -23.16 23.00
N PHE A 45 -16.79 -22.82 23.92
CA PHE A 45 -15.36 -23.05 23.79
C PHE A 45 -14.72 -23.52 25.09
N ALA A 46 -13.86 -24.54 25.00
CA ALA A 46 -13.01 -25.01 26.08
C ALA A 46 -11.63 -25.43 25.58
N THR A 47 -10.59 -25.09 26.34
CA THR A 47 -9.23 -25.61 26.15
C THR A 47 -9.10 -27.01 26.76
N ASP A 48 -8.35 -27.90 26.12
CA ASP A 48 -8.12 -29.27 26.57
C ASP A 48 -6.62 -29.54 26.79
N PRO A 49 -6.01 -28.97 27.85
CA PRO A 49 -4.58 -29.10 28.12
C PRO A 49 -4.15 -30.56 28.39
N GLY A 50 -5.07 -31.40 28.85
CA GLY A 50 -4.82 -32.83 29.12
C GLY A 50 -5.06 -33.74 27.92
N ASN A 51 -5.59 -33.22 26.79
CA ASN A 51 -6.07 -34.01 25.66
C ASN A 51 -7.03 -35.14 26.11
N THR A 52 -7.98 -34.80 26.97
CA THR A 52 -8.93 -35.74 27.60
C THR A 52 -10.36 -35.59 27.08
N GLY A 53 -10.66 -34.56 26.28
CA GLY A 53 -12.03 -34.21 25.89
C GLY A 53 -12.75 -35.32 25.13
N GLU A 54 -12.02 -36.09 24.31
CA GLU A 54 -12.57 -37.23 23.59
C GLU A 54 -12.98 -38.35 24.56
N ALA A 55 -12.08 -38.74 25.48
CA ALA A 55 -12.35 -39.75 26.50
C ALA A 55 -13.43 -39.33 27.50
N ALA A 56 -13.53 -38.02 27.78
CA ALA A 56 -14.55 -37.43 28.64
C ALA A 56 -15.90 -37.22 27.92
N GLY A 57 -16.02 -37.59 26.64
CA GLY A 57 -17.27 -37.56 25.90
C GLY A 57 -17.74 -36.15 25.51
N TRP A 58 -16.84 -35.17 25.36
CA TRP A 58 -17.20 -33.77 25.04
C TRP A 58 -17.90 -33.62 23.68
N ALA A 59 -17.73 -34.59 22.78
CA ALA A 59 -18.43 -34.64 21.49
C ALA A 59 -19.90 -35.10 21.60
N GLN A 60 -20.33 -35.67 22.72
CA GLN A 60 -21.64 -36.30 22.84
C GLN A 60 -22.76 -35.25 22.89
N PRO A 61 -23.93 -35.50 22.26
CA PRO A 61 -25.05 -34.54 22.25
C PRO A 61 -25.55 -34.18 23.65
N GLY A 62 -25.50 -35.11 24.60
CA GLY A 62 -25.93 -34.91 25.99
C GLY A 62 -24.88 -34.30 26.92
N PHE A 63 -23.69 -33.96 26.43
CA PHE A 63 -22.65 -33.34 27.25
C PHE A 63 -23.08 -31.95 27.75
N ASP A 64 -22.87 -31.68 29.04
CA ASP A 64 -23.14 -30.38 29.65
C ASP A 64 -21.97 -29.41 29.43
N ASP A 65 -22.15 -28.48 28.48
CA ASP A 65 -21.19 -27.44 28.15
C ASP A 65 -21.53 -26.08 28.79
N SER A 66 -22.40 -26.06 29.81
CA SER A 66 -22.79 -24.81 30.50
C SER A 66 -21.60 -24.10 31.16
N GLY A 67 -20.59 -24.87 31.59
CA GLY A 67 -19.33 -24.37 32.14
C GLY A 67 -18.30 -23.92 31.09
N TRP A 68 -18.56 -24.11 29.79
CA TRP A 68 -17.66 -23.66 28.73
C TRP A 68 -17.79 -22.16 28.50
N ALA A 69 -16.67 -21.53 28.17
CA ALA A 69 -16.63 -20.15 27.72
C ALA A 69 -17.31 -20.01 26.34
N THR A 70 -17.33 -18.79 25.82
CA THR A 70 -17.83 -18.51 24.48
C THR A 70 -16.75 -17.89 23.60
N LEU A 71 -16.68 -18.31 22.34
CA LEU A 71 -15.80 -17.76 21.32
C LEU A 71 -16.61 -17.49 20.04
N ARG A 72 -16.31 -16.39 19.35
CA ARG A 72 -16.90 -16.11 18.04
C ARG A 72 -16.20 -16.95 16.97
N VAL A 73 -16.97 -17.48 16.02
CA VAL A 73 -16.52 -18.22 14.84
C VAL A 73 -17.01 -17.47 13.59
N PRO A 74 -16.16 -17.18 12.60
CA PRO A 74 -14.71 -17.38 12.64
C PRO A 74 -14.03 -16.54 13.74
N GLY A 75 -12.95 -17.07 14.32
CA GLY A 75 -12.24 -16.43 15.41
C GLY A 75 -11.08 -17.25 15.96
N ASN A 76 -10.06 -16.56 16.48
CA ASN A 76 -8.92 -17.18 17.11
C ASN A 76 -8.93 -16.96 18.62
N TRP A 77 -8.69 -18.01 19.42
CA TRP A 77 -8.68 -17.87 20.88
C TRP A 77 -7.49 -17.04 21.38
N ASP A 78 -6.40 -16.97 20.61
CA ASP A 78 -5.18 -16.23 20.96
C ASP A 78 -5.36 -14.69 21.08
N VAL A 79 -6.48 -14.13 20.59
CA VAL A 79 -6.82 -12.70 20.77
C VAL A 79 -7.52 -12.39 22.09
N HIS A 80 -7.79 -13.43 22.89
CA HIS A 80 -8.42 -13.32 24.19
C HIS A 80 -7.40 -13.62 25.29
N ASP A 81 -7.40 -12.79 26.33
CA ASP A 81 -6.36 -12.83 27.36
C ASP A 81 -6.23 -14.19 28.05
N ALA A 82 -7.35 -14.85 28.34
CA ALA A 82 -7.37 -16.15 29.01
C ALA A 82 -6.68 -17.27 28.21
N TRP A 83 -6.56 -17.12 26.90
CA TRP A 83 -6.07 -18.18 25.99
C TRP A 83 -4.92 -17.71 25.09
N ALA A 84 -4.42 -16.49 25.27
CA ALA A 84 -3.40 -15.87 24.43
C ALA A 84 -2.09 -16.65 24.31
N GLY A 85 -1.76 -17.47 25.32
CA GLY A 85 -0.60 -18.37 25.35
C GLY A 85 -0.93 -19.85 25.21
N TYR A 86 -2.21 -20.22 25.03
CA TYR A 86 -2.61 -21.62 24.98
C TYR A 86 -2.16 -22.28 23.67
N ARG A 87 -1.54 -23.47 23.82
CA ARG A 87 -1.12 -24.34 22.72
C ARG A 87 -1.64 -25.74 22.98
N GLY A 88 -2.47 -26.26 22.08
CA GLY A 88 -3.13 -27.55 22.26
C GLY A 88 -4.48 -27.62 21.57
N TRP A 89 -5.33 -28.54 22.03
CA TRP A 89 -6.67 -28.77 21.52
C TRP A 89 -7.68 -27.80 22.13
N GLY A 90 -8.33 -27.00 21.28
CA GLY A 90 -9.48 -26.17 21.63
C GLY A 90 -10.77 -26.78 21.06
N TRP A 91 -11.72 -27.07 21.94
CA TRP A 91 -13.01 -27.65 21.57
C TRP A 91 -14.06 -26.56 21.37
N HIS A 92 -14.77 -26.64 20.24
CA HIS A 92 -15.88 -25.75 19.88
C HIS A 92 -17.16 -26.57 19.79
N ARG A 93 -18.25 -26.08 20.39
CA ARG A 93 -19.55 -26.74 20.35
C ARG A 93 -20.67 -25.76 20.02
N ARG A 94 -21.56 -26.16 19.12
CA ARG A 94 -22.76 -25.38 18.78
C ARG A 94 -23.93 -26.26 18.42
N THR A 95 -25.10 -25.84 18.86
CA THR A 95 -26.38 -26.42 18.48
C THR A 95 -27.02 -25.61 17.35
N VAL A 96 -27.54 -26.30 16.34
CA VAL A 96 -28.11 -25.70 15.13
C VAL A 96 -29.39 -26.44 14.72
N ALA A 97 -30.40 -25.71 14.24
CA ALA A 97 -31.57 -26.33 13.64
C ALA A 97 -31.20 -27.00 12.30
N ALA A 98 -31.89 -28.09 11.95
CA ALA A 98 -31.75 -28.64 10.60
C ALA A 98 -32.24 -27.63 9.54
N PRO A 99 -31.56 -27.54 8.38
CA PRO A 99 -32.10 -26.83 7.25
C PRO A 99 -33.34 -27.55 6.71
N ALA A 100 -34.16 -26.84 5.92
CA ALA A 100 -35.21 -27.51 5.14
C ALA A 100 -34.57 -28.35 4.03
N VAL A 101 -34.97 -29.62 3.91
CA VAL A 101 -34.43 -30.59 2.94
C VAL A 101 -35.58 -31.30 2.25
N THR A 102 -35.53 -31.39 0.92
CA THR A 102 -36.46 -32.17 0.09
C THR A 102 -35.81 -33.48 -0.38
N ALA A 103 -36.63 -34.43 -0.82
CA ALA A 103 -36.12 -35.69 -1.37
C ALA A 103 -35.12 -35.46 -2.51
N GLY A 104 -33.99 -36.19 -2.48
CA GLY A 104 -32.93 -36.08 -3.50
C GLY A 104 -31.90 -34.98 -3.24
N GLN A 105 -32.03 -34.20 -2.17
CA GLN A 105 -31.02 -33.25 -1.73
C GLN A 105 -30.02 -33.89 -0.76
N VAL A 106 -28.83 -33.31 -0.71
CA VAL A 106 -27.70 -33.70 0.12
C VAL A 106 -27.29 -32.50 0.97
N VAL A 107 -27.10 -32.75 2.26
CA VAL A 107 -26.66 -31.73 3.23
C VAL A 107 -25.22 -31.97 3.61
N ARG A 108 -24.39 -30.93 3.47
CA ARG A 108 -22.96 -30.99 3.80
C ARG A 108 -22.60 -29.98 4.88
N LEU A 109 -21.82 -30.42 5.87
CA LEU A 109 -21.15 -29.55 6.83
C LEU A 109 -19.82 -29.11 6.22
N ARG A 110 -19.65 -27.81 5.99
CA ARG A 110 -18.52 -27.21 5.29
C ARG A 110 -17.75 -26.23 6.18
N PHE A 111 -16.43 -26.37 6.21
CA PHE A 111 -15.49 -25.47 6.87
C PHE A 111 -14.63 -24.78 5.83
N GLU A 112 -14.51 -23.45 5.89
CA GLU A 112 -13.64 -22.71 4.97
C GLU A 112 -12.16 -22.77 5.37
N ALA A 113 -11.86 -22.83 6.68
CA ALA A 113 -10.52 -23.11 7.22
C ALA A 113 -10.55 -23.31 8.75
N VAL A 114 -9.74 -24.25 9.23
CA VAL A 114 -9.46 -24.48 10.65
C VAL A 114 -7.97 -24.71 10.81
N TYR A 115 -7.28 -23.85 11.59
CA TYR A 115 -5.83 -23.96 11.73
C TYR A 115 -5.45 -24.84 12.95
N HIS A 116 -4.52 -25.79 12.85
CA HIS A 116 -3.97 -26.46 11.66
C HIS A 116 -4.53 -27.88 11.49
N ARG A 117 -4.99 -28.49 12.59
CA ARG A 117 -5.58 -29.84 12.61
C ARG A 117 -6.98 -29.76 13.21
N ALA A 118 -7.95 -30.37 12.56
CA ALA A 118 -9.35 -30.34 12.99
C ALA A 118 -9.92 -31.76 13.05
N ARG A 119 -10.58 -32.10 14.16
CA ARG A 119 -11.43 -33.29 14.30
C ARG A 119 -12.87 -32.85 14.44
N VAL A 120 -13.78 -33.50 13.71
CA VAL A 120 -15.17 -33.05 13.59
C VAL A 120 -16.14 -34.16 13.97
N TRP A 121 -17.14 -33.78 14.77
CA TRP A 121 -18.29 -34.63 15.12
C TRP A 121 -19.61 -33.92 14.79
N PHE A 122 -20.61 -34.73 14.42
CA PHE A 122 -21.97 -34.28 14.19
C PHE A 122 -22.94 -35.24 14.87
N ASN A 123 -23.74 -34.72 15.80
CA ASN A 123 -24.64 -35.50 16.66
C ASN A 123 -23.91 -36.67 17.38
N GLY A 124 -22.70 -36.42 17.88
CA GLY A 124 -21.87 -37.42 18.57
C GLY A 124 -21.10 -38.38 17.66
N ALA A 125 -21.43 -38.45 16.37
CA ALA A 125 -20.72 -39.30 15.42
C ALA A 125 -19.47 -38.60 14.90
N TYR A 126 -18.33 -39.27 14.96
CA TYR A 126 -17.07 -38.80 14.36
C TYR A 126 -17.16 -38.82 12.83
N LEU A 127 -16.88 -37.68 12.20
CA LEU A 127 -16.91 -37.53 10.74
C LEU A 127 -15.53 -37.71 10.11
N GLY A 128 -14.48 -37.25 10.78
CA GLY A 128 -13.11 -37.36 10.28
C GLY A 128 -12.18 -36.25 10.79
N GLU A 129 -10.98 -36.25 10.22
CA GLU A 129 -9.91 -35.31 10.52
C GLU A 129 -9.47 -34.56 9.27
N HIS A 130 -9.09 -33.29 9.43
CA HIS A 130 -8.45 -32.47 8.40
C HIS A 130 -7.09 -31.96 8.89
N VAL A 131 -6.09 -32.00 8.02
CA VAL A 131 -4.76 -31.42 8.22
C VAL A 131 -4.54 -30.38 7.12
N GLY A 132 -4.12 -29.18 7.53
CA GLY A 132 -3.98 -28.02 6.64
C GLY A 132 -4.83 -26.86 7.17
N GLY A 133 -4.25 -25.65 7.18
CA GLY A 133 -4.83 -24.51 7.92
C GLY A 133 -5.65 -23.52 7.12
N TYR A 134 -5.69 -23.62 5.79
CA TYR A 134 -6.09 -22.50 4.91
C TYR A 134 -6.98 -22.88 3.71
N THR A 135 -7.28 -24.16 3.55
CA THR A 135 -8.13 -24.70 2.48
C THR A 135 -9.44 -25.28 3.05
N PRO A 136 -10.53 -25.25 2.27
CA PRO A 136 -11.84 -25.72 2.73
C PRO A 136 -11.96 -27.25 2.71
N PHE A 137 -12.80 -27.79 3.60
CA PHE A 137 -13.17 -29.22 3.63
C PHE A 137 -14.64 -29.40 4.06
N GLU A 138 -15.24 -30.53 3.71
CA GLU A 138 -16.66 -30.79 3.97
C GLU A 138 -17.00 -32.27 4.19
N PHE A 139 -18.14 -32.52 4.86
CA PHE A 139 -18.66 -33.85 5.15
C PHE A 139 -20.15 -33.94 4.80
N ASP A 140 -20.58 -35.05 4.17
CA ASP A 140 -22.00 -35.36 4.01
C ASP A 140 -22.62 -35.79 5.35
N VAL A 141 -23.60 -35.01 5.81
CA VAL A 141 -24.31 -35.22 7.08
C VAL A 141 -25.78 -35.60 6.89
N THR A 142 -26.22 -35.84 5.64
CA THR A 142 -27.62 -36.04 5.27
C THR A 142 -28.31 -37.13 6.10
N SER A 143 -27.67 -38.29 6.22
CA SER A 143 -28.19 -39.45 6.96
C SER A 143 -28.19 -39.29 8.48
N ARG A 144 -27.60 -38.20 9.00
CA ARG A 144 -27.42 -37.94 10.43
C ARG A 144 -28.22 -36.74 10.92
N LEU A 145 -28.99 -36.10 10.04
CA LEU A 145 -29.80 -34.94 10.41
C LEU A 145 -30.89 -35.30 11.41
N GLN A 146 -31.01 -34.46 12.43
CA GLN A 146 -32.08 -34.44 13.42
C GLN A 146 -32.74 -33.06 13.39
N ALA A 147 -33.89 -32.89 14.06
CA ALA A 147 -34.54 -31.57 14.13
C ALA A 147 -33.61 -30.50 14.73
N THR A 148 -32.83 -30.88 15.73
CA THR A 148 -31.79 -30.08 16.36
C THR A 148 -30.49 -30.88 16.32
N ASN A 149 -29.41 -30.25 15.85
CA ASN A 149 -28.13 -30.91 15.62
C ASN A 149 -27.03 -30.27 16.45
N THR A 150 -26.08 -31.07 16.91
CA THR A 150 -24.88 -30.63 17.62
C THR A 150 -23.66 -30.81 16.73
N VAL A 151 -22.94 -29.71 16.49
CA VAL A 151 -21.65 -29.70 15.78
C VAL A 151 -20.55 -29.51 16.82
N VAL A 152 -19.54 -30.38 16.79
CA VAL A 152 -18.36 -30.29 17.66
C VAL A 152 -17.10 -30.35 16.84
N VAL A 153 -16.15 -29.45 17.14
CA VAL A 153 -14.85 -29.35 16.46
C VAL A 153 -13.75 -29.23 17.49
N ALA A 154 -12.79 -30.16 17.49
CA ALA A 154 -11.53 -29.99 18.20
C ALA A 154 -10.48 -29.47 17.22
N ALA A 155 -10.00 -28.25 17.44
CA ALA A 155 -8.97 -27.59 16.62
C ALA A 155 -7.64 -27.56 17.40
N SER A 156 -6.51 -27.83 16.73
CA SER A 156 -5.19 -27.78 17.35
C SER A 156 -4.25 -26.80 16.65
N ASN A 157 -3.62 -25.92 17.45
CA ASN A 157 -2.59 -24.97 17.03
C ASN A 157 -1.17 -25.40 17.44
N THR A 158 -0.93 -26.68 17.68
CA THR A 158 0.40 -27.20 18.05
C THR A 158 1.39 -27.20 16.90
N TYR A 159 0.91 -27.19 15.65
CA TYR A 159 1.77 -27.03 14.48
C TYR A 159 2.23 -25.57 14.38
N SER A 160 3.54 -25.36 14.29
CA SER A 160 4.17 -24.06 14.12
C SER A 160 5.27 -24.20 13.09
N ILE A 161 5.26 -23.28 12.12
CA ILE A 161 6.22 -23.24 11.03
C ILE A 161 6.51 -21.78 10.69
N GLY A 162 7.73 -21.51 10.24
CA GLY A 162 8.17 -20.18 9.87
C GLY A 162 8.13 -19.16 11.01
N ALA A 163 8.10 -17.89 10.63
CA ALA A 163 8.21 -16.77 11.56
C ALA A 163 6.87 -16.15 11.97
N TRP A 164 5.73 -16.80 11.71
CA TRP A 164 4.40 -16.27 12.03
C TRP A 164 3.73 -16.97 13.22
N TRP A 165 2.67 -16.37 13.75
CA TRP A 165 1.98 -16.90 14.92
C TRP A 165 1.07 -18.09 14.56
N PRO A 166 1.13 -19.22 15.30
CA PRO A 166 0.24 -20.37 15.11
C PRO A 166 -1.13 -20.07 15.75
N TRP A 167 -1.94 -19.27 15.06
CA TRP A 167 -3.27 -18.86 15.49
C TRP A 167 -4.22 -20.06 15.63
N GLY A 168 -4.77 -20.29 16.82
CA GLY A 168 -5.68 -21.41 17.04
C GLY A 168 -7.14 -21.06 16.86
N GLY A 169 -7.93 -22.00 16.34
CA GLY A 169 -9.38 -21.86 16.22
C GLY A 169 -9.91 -22.15 14.82
N ILE A 170 -11.20 -21.87 14.65
CA ILE A 170 -11.89 -21.93 13.36
C ILE A 170 -11.71 -20.57 12.69
N SER A 171 -10.68 -20.43 11.84
CA SER A 171 -10.23 -19.13 11.32
C SER A 171 -11.10 -18.58 10.19
N ARG A 172 -11.91 -19.40 9.51
CA ARG A 172 -12.86 -18.96 8.46
C ARG A 172 -14.23 -19.61 8.65
N SER A 173 -15.23 -19.10 7.93
CA SER A 173 -16.65 -19.43 8.12
C SER A 173 -16.98 -20.93 8.08
N VAL A 174 -18.11 -21.28 8.72
CA VAL A 174 -18.68 -22.62 8.75
C VAL A 174 -20.13 -22.57 8.25
N SER A 175 -20.57 -23.56 7.47
CA SER A 175 -21.96 -23.61 6.97
C SER A 175 -22.50 -25.02 6.81
N LEU A 176 -23.83 -25.14 6.78
CA LEU A 176 -24.53 -26.29 6.19
C LEU A 176 -24.99 -25.91 4.78
N THR A 177 -24.52 -26.62 3.75
CA THR A 177 -24.99 -26.44 2.37
C THR A 177 -26.04 -27.49 2.03
N VAL A 178 -27.06 -27.11 1.25
CA VAL A 178 -28.12 -28.00 0.77
C VAL A 178 -28.16 -27.93 -0.75
N ASP A 179 -27.75 -29.03 -1.38
CA ASP A 179 -27.63 -29.14 -2.83
C ASP A 179 -28.41 -30.35 -3.35
N ALA A 180 -28.76 -30.37 -4.64
CA ALA A 180 -29.14 -31.63 -5.27
C ALA A 180 -27.99 -32.64 -5.22
N ALA A 181 -28.31 -33.93 -5.31
CA ALA A 181 -27.30 -35.00 -5.32
C ALA A 181 -26.24 -34.82 -6.42
N VAL A 182 -26.64 -34.34 -7.61
CA VAL A 182 -25.73 -33.92 -8.67
C VAL A 182 -25.45 -32.43 -8.54
N ARG A 183 -24.17 -32.06 -8.44
CA ARG A 183 -23.73 -30.65 -8.36
C ARG A 183 -22.47 -30.39 -9.17
N VAL A 184 -22.19 -29.11 -9.40
CA VAL A 184 -20.87 -28.67 -9.87
C VAL A 184 -19.90 -28.70 -8.70
N GLU A 185 -18.96 -29.63 -8.72
CA GLU A 185 -17.86 -29.70 -7.74
C GLU A 185 -16.78 -28.67 -8.06
N ARG A 186 -16.47 -28.50 -9.34
CA ARG A 186 -15.36 -27.66 -9.81
C ARG A 186 -15.71 -27.03 -11.15
N GLN A 187 -15.31 -25.78 -11.33
CA GLN A 187 -15.47 -25.02 -12.57
C GLN A 187 -14.14 -24.32 -12.86
N HIS A 188 -13.48 -24.68 -13.96
CA HIS A 188 -12.24 -24.08 -14.42
C HIS A 188 -12.49 -23.31 -15.72
N VAL A 189 -12.40 -21.98 -15.66
CA VAL A 189 -12.62 -21.09 -16.79
C VAL A 189 -11.29 -20.62 -17.33
N ILE A 190 -10.96 -21.04 -18.55
CA ILE A 190 -9.72 -20.66 -19.25
C ILE A 190 -10.09 -19.66 -20.34
N ALA A 191 -9.72 -18.40 -20.14
CA ALA A 191 -9.94 -17.32 -21.10
C ALA A 191 -8.63 -16.95 -21.80
N THR A 192 -8.55 -17.20 -23.11
CA THR A 192 -7.34 -17.02 -23.90
C THR A 192 -7.52 -15.89 -24.91
N PRO A 193 -6.82 -14.76 -24.76
CA PRO A 193 -6.82 -13.72 -25.77
C PRO A 193 -5.84 -14.04 -26.91
N ASP A 194 -6.25 -13.80 -28.15
CA ASP A 194 -5.36 -13.69 -29.30
C ASP A 194 -5.02 -12.22 -29.55
N LEU A 195 -3.83 -11.82 -29.11
CA LEU A 195 -3.36 -10.44 -29.21
C LEU A 195 -3.07 -9.99 -30.66
N GLY A 196 -2.91 -10.92 -31.61
CA GLY A 196 -2.63 -10.60 -33.00
C GLY A 196 -3.91 -10.29 -33.79
N THR A 197 -4.96 -11.07 -33.59
CA THR A 197 -6.25 -10.90 -34.29
C THR A 197 -7.26 -10.05 -33.51
N GLY A 198 -7.06 -9.89 -32.19
CA GLY A 198 -8.01 -9.25 -31.28
C GLY A 198 -9.20 -10.15 -30.93
N ALA A 199 -9.26 -11.39 -31.44
CA ALA A 199 -10.24 -12.41 -31.08
C ALA A 199 -9.82 -13.15 -29.79
N GLY A 200 -10.64 -14.07 -29.32
CA GLY A 200 -10.33 -14.86 -28.13
C GLY A 200 -11.16 -16.14 -28.04
N SER A 201 -10.90 -16.93 -27.00
CA SER A 201 -11.67 -18.12 -26.69
C SER A 201 -11.86 -18.26 -25.19
N VAL A 202 -12.97 -18.89 -24.81
CA VAL A 202 -13.15 -19.38 -23.44
C VAL A 202 -13.54 -20.84 -23.46
N VAL A 203 -12.88 -21.56 -22.59
CA VAL A 203 -13.12 -22.97 -22.32
C VAL A 203 -13.50 -23.10 -20.86
N ASN A 204 -14.70 -23.61 -20.59
CA ASN A 204 -15.10 -23.97 -19.24
C ASN A 204 -15.07 -25.49 -19.05
N TRP A 205 -14.22 -25.95 -18.14
CA TRP A 205 -14.15 -27.34 -17.70
C TRP A 205 -14.88 -27.49 -16.38
N VAL A 206 -15.99 -28.23 -16.41
CA VAL A 206 -16.88 -28.44 -15.27
C VAL A 206 -16.74 -29.87 -14.79
N THR A 207 -16.35 -30.07 -13.52
CA THR A 207 -16.46 -31.37 -12.86
C THR A 207 -17.76 -31.43 -12.08
N LEU A 208 -18.54 -32.45 -12.38
CA LEU A 208 -19.77 -32.79 -11.67
C LEU A 208 -19.47 -33.90 -10.67
N SER A 209 -20.08 -33.83 -9.49
CA SER A 209 -20.20 -34.97 -8.57
C SER A 209 -21.64 -35.38 -8.42
N ASN A 210 -21.86 -36.68 -8.20
CA ASN A 210 -23.15 -37.25 -7.88
C ASN A 210 -23.07 -38.05 -6.59
N ALA A 211 -23.63 -37.52 -5.51
CA ALA A 211 -23.72 -38.21 -4.22
C ALA A 211 -24.87 -39.24 -4.17
N GLY A 212 -25.71 -39.31 -5.21
CA GLY A 212 -26.84 -40.23 -5.29
C GLY A 212 -26.41 -41.68 -5.54
N ALA A 213 -27.34 -42.60 -5.24
CA ALA A 213 -27.14 -44.04 -5.42
C ALA A 213 -27.30 -44.53 -6.87
N THR A 214 -27.73 -43.67 -7.80
CA THR A 214 -27.93 -44.00 -9.21
C THR A 214 -27.19 -43.03 -10.10
N ALA A 215 -26.73 -43.50 -11.27
CA ALA A 215 -26.21 -42.60 -12.29
C ALA A 215 -27.31 -41.64 -12.76
N ARG A 216 -26.91 -40.44 -13.19
CA ARG A 216 -27.83 -39.39 -13.65
C ARG A 216 -27.27 -38.75 -14.91
N THR A 217 -28.09 -38.66 -15.95
CA THR A 217 -27.77 -37.90 -17.15
C THR A 217 -28.32 -36.50 -17.00
N VAL A 218 -27.44 -35.50 -17.11
CA VAL A 218 -27.77 -34.09 -16.88
C VAL A 218 -27.28 -33.23 -18.03
N THR A 219 -27.95 -32.11 -18.27
CA THR A 219 -27.49 -31.07 -19.19
C THR A 219 -26.71 -30.03 -18.40
N VAL A 220 -25.48 -29.76 -18.83
CA VAL A 220 -24.65 -28.66 -18.32
C VAL A 220 -24.71 -27.53 -19.34
N ARG A 221 -25.02 -26.32 -18.88
CA ARG A 221 -24.99 -25.09 -19.68
C ARG A 221 -24.13 -24.06 -18.98
N SER A 222 -23.24 -23.40 -19.70
CA SER A 222 -22.45 -22.27 -19.20
C SER A 222 -22.77 -21.03 -20.00
N ALA A 223 -23.27 -19.99 -19.34
CA ALA A 223 -23.61 -18.72 -19.95
C ALA A 223 -22.47 -17.69 -19.79
N TYR A 224 -22.22 -16.97 -20.88
CA TYR A 224 -21.24 -15.89 -21.02
C TYR A 224 -21.87 -14.74 -21.83
N PRO A 225 -21.22 -13.57 -21.93
CA PRO A 225 -21.70 -12.48 -22.79
C PRO A 225 -21.80 -12.83 -24.28
N TRP A 226 -21.04 -13.82 -24.75
CA TRP A 226 -20.91 -14.19 -26.18
C TRP A 226 -21.57 -15.53 -26.53
N GLY A 227 -22.24 -16.19 -25.57
CA GLY A 227 -22.96 -17.43 -25.85
C GLY A 227 -23.34 -18.23 -24.61
N ALA A 228 -24.10 -19.31 -24.81
CA ALA A 228 -24.49 -20.23 -23.74
C ALA A 228 -24.40 -21.69 -24.18
N PRO A 229 -23.19 -22.21 -24.51
CA PRO A 229 -22.99 -23.60 -24.90
C PRO A 229 -23.56 -24.56 -23.86
N ALA A 230 -24.02 -25.71 -24.32
CA ALA A 230 -24.55 -26.76 -23.47
C ALA A 230 -24.14 -28.14 -23.98
N THR A 231 -24.01 -29.10 -23.06
CA THR A 231 -23.72 -30.49 -23.37
C THR A 231 -24.40 -31.41 -22.36
N THR A 232 -24.59 -32.68 -22.72
CA THR A 232 -25.21 -33.68 -21.86
C THR A 232 -24.15 -34.66 -21.37
N VAL A 233 -24.11 -34.92 -20.06
CA VAL A 233 -23.14 -35.83 -19.43
C VAL A 233 -23.85 -36.77 -18.46
N THR A 234 -23.42 -38.03 -18.45
CA THR A 234 -23.86 -39.01 -17.45
C THR A 234 -22.87 -39.03 -16.30
N VAL A 235 -23.32 -38.66 -15.11
CA VAL A 235 -22.53 -38.70 -13.88
C VAL A 235 -22.80 -40.03 -13.15
N PRO A 236 -21.79 -40.90 -12.97
CA PRO A 236 -21.96 -42.18 -12.27
C PRO A 236 -22.52 -42.02 -10.85
N ALA A 237 -23.18 -43.06 -10.34
CA ALA A 237 -23.58 -43.10 -8.93
C ALA A 237 -22.33 -42.98 -8.04
N ARG A 238 -22.37 -42.11 -7.03
CA ARG A 238 -21.24 -41.88 -6.10
C ARG A 238 -19.90 -41.60 -6.82
N GLY A 239 -19.97 -40.96 -7.99
CA GLY A 239 -18.82 -40.71 -8.84
C GLY A 239 -18.80 -39.29 -9.38
N THR A 240 -17.79 -39.02 -10.19
CA THR A 240 -17.61 -37.74 -10.88
C THR A 240 -17.63 -37.92 -12.39
N ALA A 241 -17.92 -36.84 -13.11
CA ALA A 241 -17.80 -36.77 -14.56
C ALA A 241 -17.39 -35.33 -14.97
N GLU A 242 -16.83 -35.18 -16.15
CA GLU A 242 -16.40 -33.88 -16.68
C GLU A 242 -17.24 -33.47 -17.88
N ALA A 243 -17.51 -32.16 -17.97
CA ALA A 243 -18.12 -31.50 -19.12
C ALA A 243 -17.21 -30.38 -19.60
N ARG A 244 -17.09 -30.24 -20.92
CA ARG A 244 -16.31 -29.18 -21.57
C ARG A 244 -17.23 -28.31 -22.41
N LEU A 245 -17.20 -27.00 -22.17
CA LEU A 245 -18.07 -26.02 -22.81
C LEU A 245 -17.21 -24.90 -23.40
N ASP A 246 -17.05 -24.92 -24.71
CA ASP A 246 -16.19 -24.02 -25.45
C ASP A 246 -17.02 -22.93 -26.11
N SER A 247 -16.51 -21.70 -26.17
CA SER A 247 -17.11 -20.64 -26.96
C SER A 247 -16.07 -19.64 -27.46
N ALA A 248 -16.24 -19.25 -28.72
CA ALA A 248 -15.36 -18.32 -29.41
C ALA A 248 -15.78 -16.87 -29.14
N VAL A 249 -14.80 -15.99 -29.04
CA VAL A 249 -15.01 -14.56 -28.81
C VAL A 249 -14.57 -13.80 -30.07
N PRO A 250 -15.45 -13.00 -30.69
CA PRO A 250 -15.10 -12.25 -31.89
C PRO A 250 -14.06 -11.16 -31.59
N ALA A 251 -13.39 -10.68 -32.64
CA ALA A 251 -12.44 -9.58 -32.53
C ALA A 251 -13.11 -8.34 -31.91
N GLY A 252 -12.50 -7.78 -30.86
CA GLY A 252 -13.08 -6.67 -30.09
C GLY A 252 -14.24 -7.04 -29.16
N GLY A 253 -14.55 -8.33 -29.02
CA GLY A 253 -15.63 -8.84 -28.16
C GLY A 253 -15.28 -8.94 -26.66
N TYR A 254 -14.04 -8.61 -26.29
CA TYR A 254 -13.57 -8.60 -24.90
C TYR A 254 -12.60 -7.45 -24.64
N GLU A 255 -12.44 -7.11 -23.36
CA GLU A 255 -11.35 -6.28 -22.86
C GLU A 255 -10.38 -7.13 -22.04
N LEU A 256 -9.11 -6.74 -22.06
CA LEU A 256 -8.07 -7.42 -21.29
C LEU A 256 -8.14 -7.02 -19.82
N TRP A 257 -8.02 -8.00 -18.94
CA TRP A 257 -7.69 -7.80 -17.53
C TRP A 257 -6.24 -7.36 -17.39
N GLY A 258 -5.97 -6.38 -16.53
CA GLY A 258 -4.63 -5.90 -16.22
C GLY A 258 -4.58 -4.92 -15.05
N LEU A 259 -3.39 -4.38 -14.78
CA LEU A 259 -3.09 -3.56 -13.58
C LEU A 259 -3.90 -2.25 -13.46
N ASP A 260 -4.31 -1.67 -14.59
CA ASP A 260 -5.08 -0.42 -14.66
C ASP A 260 -6.53 -0.62 -15.10
N ARG A 261 -6.78 -1.70 -15.83
CA ARG A 261 -8.09 -2.10 -16.36
C ARG A 261 -8.36 -3.55 -15.95
N PRO A 262 -8.74 -3.80 -14.70
CA PRO A 262 -9.01 -5.14 -14.20
C PRO A 262 -10.40 -5.63 -14.65
N THR A 263 -10.63 -5.71 -15.97
CA THR A 263 -11.95 -6.11 -16.50
C THR A 263 -12.23 -7.58 -16.17
N LEU A 264 -13.33 -7.82 -15.46
CA LEU A 264 -13.79 -9.14 -15.03
C LEU A 264 -15.12 -9.50 -15.74
N TYR A 265 -15.26 -10.79 -16.04
CA TYR A 265 -16.45 -11.41 -16.60
C TYR A 265 -16.96 -12.51 -15.67
N THR A 266 -18.22 -12.92 -15.83
CA THR A 266 -18.82 -14.04 -15.10
C THR A 266 -19.07 -15.23 -16.03
N CYS A 267 -18.91 -16.44 -15.48
CA CYS A 267 -19.33 -17.69 -16.08
C CYS A 267 -20.40 -18.33 -15.18
N ASP A 268 -21.64 -18.31 -15.66
CA ASP A 268 -22.80 -18.86 -14.95
C ASP A 268 -23.12 -20.27 -15.48
N THR A 269 -22.75 -21.29 -14.72
CA THR A 269 -23.03 -22.68 -15.07
C THR A 269 -24.27 -23.19 -14.37
N THR A 270 -25.20 -23.77 -15.14
CA THR A 270 -26.42 -24.41 -14.67
C THR A 270 -26.41 -25.88 -15.06
N VAL A 271 -26.75 -26.76 -14.11
CA VAL A 271 -26.94 -28.19 -14.32
C VAL A 271 -28.42 -28.51 -14.21
N THR A 272 -29.00 -29.15 -15.23
CA THR A 272 -30.42 -29.51 -15.25
C THR A 272 -30.67 -30.98 -15.54
N ASP A 273 -31.77 -31.52 -15.00
CA ASP A 273 -32.38 -32.79 -15.38
C ASP A 273 -33.76 -32.48 -15.97
N GLY A 274 -33.88 -32.56 -17.30
CA GLY A 274 -35.02 -32.02 -18.03
C GLY A 274 -35.20 -30.51 -17.76
N ALA A 275 -36.38 -30.14 -17.25
CA ALA A 275 -36.71 -28.77 -16.87
C ALA A 275 -36.28 -28.38 -15.43
N THR A 276 -35.77 -29.33 -14.65
CA THR A 276 -35.42 -29.11 -13.24
C THR A 276 -33.98 -28.64 -13.11
N VAL A 277 -33.75 -27.51 -12.45
CA VAL A 277 -32.41 -27.04 -12.10
C VAL A 277 -31.92 -27.79 -10.86
N LEU A 278 -30.79 -28.50 -11.00
CA LEU A 278 -30.16 -29.24 -9.91
C LEU A 278 -29.16 -28.39 -9.14
N HIS A 279 -28.32 -27.64 -9.86
CA HIS A 279 -27.27 -26.82 -9.26
C HIS A 279 -26.87 -25.67 -10.19
N THR A 280 -26.47 -24.56 -9.59
CA THR A 280 -25.88 -23.41 -10.28
C THR A 280 -24.55 -23.04 -9.65
N ARG A 281 -23.61 -22.58 -10.45
CA ARG A 281 -22.32 -22.04 -9.99
C ARG A 281 -21.93 -20.83 -10.83
N THR A 282 -21.50 -19.77 -10.16
CA THR A 282 -20.95 -18.57 -10.81
C THR A 282 -19.51 -18.39 -10.35
N ASP A 283 -18.59 -18.24 -11.30
CA ASP A 283 -17.21 -17.80 -11.04
C ASP A 283 -16.86 -16.61 -11.94
N ARG A 284 -15.96 -15.76 -11.45
CA ARG A 284 -15.39 -14.64 -12.20
C ARG A 284 -14.10 -15.07 -12.89
N PHE A 285 -13.79 -14.43 -14.02
CA PHE A 285 -12.55 -14.62 -14.76
C PHE A 285 -12.18 -13.36 -15.54
N GLY A 286 -10.96 -13.28 -16.08
CA GLY A 286 -10.51 -12.17 -16.92
C GLY A 286 -9.63 -12.64 -18.08
N PHE A 287 -9.71 -11.97 -19.23
CA PHE A 287 -8.83 -12.24 -20.37
C PHE A 287 -7.47 -11.63 -20.12
N ARG A 288 -6.44 -12.44 -19.96
CA ARG A 288 -5.05 -11.96 -19.89
C ARG A 288 -4.09 -12.95 -20.51
N LYS A 289 -2.91 -12.48 -20.87
CA LYS A 289 -1.81 -13.32 -21.32
C LYS A 289 -0.54 -12.96 -20.55
N VAL A 290 0.08 -13.95 -19.91
CA VAL A 290 1.34 -13.79 -19.17
C VAL A 290 2.37 -14.70 -19.80
N GLU A 291 3.52 -14.15 -20.15
CA GLU A 291 4.58 -14.89 -20.86
C GLU A 291 5.95 -14.48 -20.33
N VAL A 292 6.87 -15.45 -20.29
CA VAL A 292 8.31 -15.21 -20.15
C VAL A 292 8.91 -15.15 -21.54
N ARG A 293 9.66 -14.08 -21.86
CA ARG A 293 10.39 -13.92 -23.11
C ARG A 293 11.81 -13.42 -22.80
N GLY A 294 12.78 -14.34 -22.85
CA GLY A 294 14.11 -14.09 -22.30
C GLY A 294 14.01 -13.71 -20.82
N THR A 295 14.68 -12.63 -20.42
CA THR A 295 14.71 -12.15 -19.03
C THR A 295 13.52 -11.29 -18.62
N ALA A 296 12.51 -11.13 -19.48
CA ALA A 296 11.36 -10.27 -19.21
C ALA A 296 10.06 -11.07 -19.03
N ILE A 297 9.22 -10.61 -18.09
CA ILE A 297 7.81 -11.01 -17.99
C ILE A 297 6.98 -10.01 -18.80
N HIS A 298 6.11 -10.54 -19.66
CA HIS A 298 5.15 -9.77 -20.43
C HIS A 298 3.73 -9.99 -19.88
N LEU A 299 2.99 -8.90 -19.68
CA LEU A 299 1.56 -8.91 -19.44
C LEU A 299 0.87 -8.33 -20.67
N ASN A 300 0.00 -9.12 -21.29
CA ASN A 300 -0.76 -8.74 -22.48
C ASN A 300 0.12 -8.23 -23.64
N GLY A 301 1.30 -8.85 -23.82
CA GLY A 301 2.24 -8.50 -24.88
C GLY A 301 3.21 -7.37 -24.52
N GLU A 302 3.12 -6.78 -23.33
CA GLU A 302 3.96 -5.66 -22.89
C GLU A 302 4.90 -6.07 -21.76
N PRO A 303 6.20 -5.71 -21.81
CA PRO A 303 7.12 -5.98 -20.72
C PRO A 303 6.71 -5.19 -19.48
N VAL A 304 6.68 -5.86 -18.33
CA VAL A 304 6.38 -5.25 -17.04
C VAL A 304 7.52 -5.47 -16.06
N ARG A 305 7.91 -4.40 -15.35
CA ARG A 305 8.80 -4.47 -14.19
C ARG A 305 8.09 -3.88 -12.99
N LEU A 306 7.78 -4.69 -11.99
CA LEU A 306 6.80 -4.35 -10.95
C LEU A 306 7.38 -4.53 -9.55
N ASN A 307 7.06 -3.61 -8.65
CA ASN A 307 7.39 -3.78 -7.24
C ASN A 307 6.16 -4.20 -6.45
N GLY A 308 6.37 -4.69 -5.22
CA GLY A 308 5.30 -5.12 -4.33
C GLY A 308 5.76 -5.24 -2.89
N TYR A 309 4.94 -5.91 -2.09
CA TYR A 309 5.20 -6.18 -0.68
C TYR A 309 4.68 -7.57 -0.34
N ASN A 310 5.36 -8.24 0.58
CA ASN A 310 4.80 -9.41 1.26
C ASN A 310 3.91 -8.94 2.40
N ARG A 311 2.80 -9.64 2.66
CA ARG A 311 1.85 -9.33 3.73
C ARG A 311 1.57 -10.60 4.53
N VAL A 312 1.68 -10.53 5.85
CA VAL A 312 1.35 -11.64 6.77
C VAL A 312 -0.07 -11.47 7.28
N GLY A 313 -0.91 -12.50 7.18
CA GLY A 313 -2.27 -12.50 7.72
C GLY A 313 -2.27 -12.47 9.25
N ASP A 314 -2.25 -11.27 9.83
CA ASP A 314 -2.14 -11.05 11.26
C ASP A 314 -2.82 -9.73 11.66
N ASP A 315 -3.55 -9.74 12.76
CA ASP A 315 -4.17 -8.56 13.36
C ASP A 315 -4.37 -8.76 14.87
N ARG A 316 -4.13 -7.72 15.67
CA ARG A 316 -4.27 -7.81 17.13
C ARG A 316 -5.71 -7.90 17.62
N VAL A 317 -6.68 -7.55 16.78
CA VAL A 317 -8.11 -7.62 17.10
C VAL A 317 -8.73 -8.91 16.56
N ALA A 318 -8.42 -9.27 15.32
CA ALA A 318 -9.05 -10.34 14.56
C ALA A 318 -8.19 -11.61 14.45
N GLY A 319 -6.92 -11.60 14.86
CA GLY A 319 -6.02 -12.72 14.66
C GLY A 319 -5.73 -12.96 13.18
N ALA A 320 -5.88 -14.21 12.73
CA ALA A 320 -5.71 -14.61 11.33
C ALA A 320 -7.05 -14.85 10.61
N THR A 321 -8.16 -14.28 11.09
CA THR A 321 -9.47 -14.41 10.39
C THR A 321 -9.59 -13.50 9.18
N GLU A 322 -8.72 -12.49 9.06
CA GLU A 322 -8.63 -11.56 7.93
C GLU A 322 -9.99 -10.97 7.46
N PRO A 323 -10.66 -10.16 8.30
CA PRO A 323 -11.90 -9.50 7.89
C PRO A 323 -11.75 -8.72 6.58
N VAL A 324 -12.82 -8.67 5.77
CA VAL A 324 -12.82 -8.03 4.45
C VAL A 324 -12.27 -6.59 4.50
N TYR A 325 -12.69 -5.79 5.47
CA TYR A 325 -12.19 -4.41 5.62
C TYR A 325 -10.67 -4.34 5.79
N LEU A 326 -10.06 -5.31 6.47
CA LEU A 326 -8.63 -5.33 6.74
C LEU A 326 -7.85 -5.74 5.48
N VAL A 327 -8.32 -6.79 4.81
CA VAL A 327 -7.77 -7.24 3.52
C VAL A 327 -7.81 -6.09 2.51
N ARG A 328 -8.97 -5.46 2.33
CA ARG A 328 -9.14 -4.33 1.41
C ARG A 328 -8.24 -3.15 1.78
N ARG A 329 -8.22 -2.75 3.06
CA ARG A 329 -7.38 -1.65 3.55
C ARG A 329 -5.90 -1.88 3.24
N ASP A 330 -5.40 -3.08 3.49
CA ASP A 330 -4.00 -3.41 3.27
C ASP A 330 -3.68 -3.42 1.76
N LEU A 331 -4.52 -4.07 0.94
CA LEU A 331 -4.35 -4.12 -0.51
C LEU A 331 -4.45 -2.73 -1.18
N ASP A 332 -5.43 -1.91 -0.78
CA ASP A 332 -5.57 -0.51 -1.21
C ASP A 332 -4.30 0.29 -0.94
N ARG A 333 -3.76 0.16 0.27
CA ARG A 333 -2.55 0.87 0.69
C ARG A 333 -1.30 0.35 0.01
N MET A 334 -1.21 -0.95 -0.24
CA MET A 334 -0.14 -1.54 -1.05
C MET A 334 -0.19 -1.01 -2.48
N LYS A 335 -1.37 -0.99 -3.10
CA LYS A 335 -1.59 -0.44 -4.45
C LYS A 335 -1.24 1.05 -4.52
N ALA A 336 -1.68 1.85 -3.55
CA ALA A 336 -1.31 3.26 -3.42
C ALA A 336 0.21 3.46 -3.18
N ALA A 337 0.88 2.48 -2.57
CA ALA A 337 2.33 2.46 -2.39
C ALA A 337 3.08 1.80 -3.58
N GLY A 338 2.46 1.71 -4.75
CA GLY A 338 3.11 1.27 -6.00
C GLY A 338 3.14 -0.24 -6.23
N ALA A 339 2.41 -1.04 -5.44
CA ALA A 339 2.41 -2.50 -5.61
C ALA A 339 1.69 -2.93 -6.91
N GLY A 340 2.37 -3.76 -7.70
CA GLY A 340 1.87 -4.35 -8.95
C GLY A 340 2.02 -5.87 -9.03
N LEU A 341 3.15 -6.42 -8.56
CA LEU A 341 3.39 -7.86 -8.44
C LEU A 341 3.87 -8.17 -7.04
N MET A 342 3.24 -9.14 -6.39
CA MET A 342 3.60 -9.54 -5.05
C MET A 342 3.54 -11.05 -4.89
N ARG A 343 4.44 -11.53 -4.05
CA ARG A 343 4.29 -12.80 -3.38
C ARG A 343 3.67 -12.51 -2.03
N ILE A 344 2.54 -13.14 -1.74
CA ILE A 344 1.85 -12.93 -0.46
C ILE A 344 2.21 -14.10 0.45
N HIS A 345 2.40 -13.82 1.75
CA HIS A 345 2.91 -14.73 2.78
C HIS A 345 2.44 -16.18 2.61
N HIS A 346 3.39 -17.09 2.81
CA HIS A 346 3.55 -18.46 2.29
C HIS A 346 2.46 -19.46 2.69
N VAL A 347 1.20 -19.13 2.39
CA VAL A 347 0.01 -19.95 2.64
C VAL A 347 -1.06 -19.66 1.57
N PRO A 348 -2.01 -20.58 1.32
CA PRO A 348 -3.20 -20.29 0.54
C PRO A 348 -3.96 -19.09 1.12
N GLN A 349 -4.26 -18.10 0.28
CA GLN A 349 -4.84 -16.84 0.77
C GLN A 349 -6.34 -16.98 1.05
N THR A 350 -6.96 -15.96 1.64
CA THR A 350 -8.42 -15.88 1.72
C THR A 350 -9.01 -15.64 0.32
N PRO A 351 -10.15 -16.27 -0.02
CA PRO A 351 -10.86 -15.94 -1.26
C PRO A 351 -11.12 -14.43 -1.40
N GLU A 352 -11.43 -13.75 -0.29
CA GLU A 352 -11.66 -12.31 -0.24
C GLU A 352 -10.43 -11.49 -0.69
N LEU A 353 -9.22 -11.95 -0.37
CA LEU A 353 -7.98 -11.31 -0.83
C LEU A 353 -7.78 -11.49 -2.33
N LEU A 354 -7.97 -12.72 -2.82
CA LEU A 354 -7.79 -13.05 -4.24
C LEU A 354 -8.84 -12.32 -5.10
N ASP A 355 -10.09 -12.33 -4.65
CA ASP A 355 -11.20 -11.60 -5.25
C ASP A 355 -10.92 -10.10 -5.32
N TYR A 356 -10.36 -9.52 -4.26
CA TYR A 356 -10.04 -8.11 -4.26
C TYR A 356 -8.82 -7.77 -5.14
N ALA A 357 -7.80 -8.63 -5.16
CA ALA A 357 -6.66 -8.48 -6.06
C ALA A 357 -7.07 -8.53 -7.55
N ASP A 358 -8.06 -9.37 -7.88
CA ASP A 358 -8.68 -9.39 -9.21
C ASP A 358 -9.36 -8.07 -9.53
N GLU A 359 -10.12 -7.49 -8.60
CA GLU A 359 -10.89 -6.25 -8.78
C GLU A 359 -10.04 -4.99 -8.91
N ILE A 360 -8.90 -4.92 -8.20
CA ILE A 360 -8.02 -3.73 -8.21
C ILE A 360 -6.81 -3.88 -9.13
N GLY A 361 -6.67 -5.03 -9.79
CA GLY A 361 -5.61 -5.32 -10.75
C GLY A 361 -4.25 -5.45 -10.08
N MET A 362 -4.03 -6.52 -9.31
CA MET A 362 -2.72 -6.83 -8.71
C MET A 362 -2.29 -8.24 -9.12
N LEU A 363 -1.02 -8.42 -9.48
CA LEU A 363 -0.48 -9.74 -9.80
C LEU A 363 0.01 -10.45 -8.54
N LEU A 364 -0.33 -11.73 -8.42
CA LEU A 364 -0.04 -12.59 -7.28
C LEU A 364 0.80 -13.81 -7.69
N ILE A 365 1.73 -14.17 -6.80
CA ILE A 365 2.35 -15.50 -6.72
C ILE A 365 1.77 -16.17 -5.48
N GLU A 366 1.01 -17.24 -5.65
CA GLU A 366 0.41 -17.99 -4.55
C GLU A 366 1.27 -19.21 -4.19
N GLU A 367 1.28 -19.61 -2.92
CA GLU A 367 2.23 -20.58 -2.37
C GLU A 367 1.64 -21.44 -1.24
N ILE A 368 2.07 -22.71 -1.18
CA ILE A 368 1.74 -23.65 -0.09
C ILE A 368 2.69 -23.49 1.12
N PRO A 369 2.30 -23.92 2.34
CA PRO A 369 3.09 -23.72 3.57
C PRO A 369 4.29 -24.67 3.73
N VAL A 370 5.10 -24.84 2.67
CA VAL A 370 6.36 -25.60 2.71
C VAL A 370 7.51 -24.63 2.91
N TRP A 371 8.04 -24.56 4.13
CA TRP A 371 9.01 -23.52 4.51
C TRP A 371 10.23 -24.06 5.25
N GLY A 372 11.42 -23.59 4.85
CA GLY A 372 12.65 -23.70 5.61
C GLY A 372 13.38 -25.03 5.46
N SER A 373 14.61 -25.08 5.98
CA SER A 373 15.50 -26.24 5.83
C SER A 373 15.09 -27.51 6.59
N GLY A 374 14.07 -27.43 7.46
CA GLY A 374 13.51 -28.57 8.19
C GLY A 374 12.17 -29.06 7.62
N ALA A 375 11.74 -28.54 6.46
CA ALA A 375 10.52 -28.99 5.80
C ALA A 375 10.61 -30.48 5.40
N ASN A 376 9.46 -31.16 5.40
CA ASN A 376 9.36 -32.47 4.77
C ASN A 376 9.36 -32.29 3.24
N LEU A 377 10.43 -32.74 2.59
CA LEU A 377 10.62 -32.60 1.14
C LEU A 377 10.42 -33.92 0.40
N ASP A 378 9.66 -34.86 0.98
CA ASP A 378 9.21 -36.05 0.26
C ASP A 378 8.11 -35.68 -0.75
N PRO A 379 8.38 -35.71 -2.07
CA PRO A 379 7.36 -35.42 -3.08
C PRO A 379 6.26 -36.47 -3.13
N ALA A 380 6.43 -37.65 -2.50
CA ALA A 380 5.41 -38.68 -2.38
C ALA A 380 4.48 -38.49 -1.16
N ASP A 381 4.78 -37.55 -0.26
CA ASP A 381 3.89 -37.21 0.84
C ASP A 381 2.54 -36.70 0.29
N GLY A 382 1.48 -37.43 0.63
CA GLY A 382 0.12 -37.13 0.19
C GLY A 382 -0.39 -35.80 0.74
N THR A 383 0.15 -35.32 1.86
CA THR A 383 -0.29 -34.09 2.53
C THR A 383 0.05 -32.85 1.69
N THR A 384 1.32 -32.70 1.31
CA THR A 384 1.80 -31.56 0.51
C THR A 384 1.14 -31.51 -0.86
N ARG A 385 0.99 -32.66 -1.53
CA ARG A 385 0.26 -32.73 -2.80
C ARG A 385 -1.23 -32.39 -2.64
N ALA A 386 -1.85 -32.76 -1.53
CA ALA A 386 -3.23 -32.41 -1.24
C ALA A 386 -3.39 -30.90 -1.05
N GLU A 387 -2.54 -30.25 -0.24
CA GLU A 387 -2.60 -28.79 -0.06
C GLU A 387 -2.42 -28.02 -1.37
N LEU A 388 -1.45 -28.43 -2.19
CA LEU A 388 -1.21 -27.82 -3.50
C LEU A 388 -2.39 -28.00 -4.46
N ARG A 389 -2.95 -29.22 -4.51
CA ARG A 389 -4.14 -29.53 -5.30
C ARG A 389 -5.33 -28.72 -4.84
N ASP A 390 -5.56 -28.61 -3.54
CA ASP A 390 -6.75 -27.98 -2.98
C ASP A 390 -6.70 -26.45 -3.14
N MET A 391 -5.52 -25.84 -2.97
CA MET A 391 -5.27 -24.43 -3.32
C MET A 391 -5.52 -24.16 -4.81
N ILE A 392 -4.82 -24.86 -5.71
CA ILE A 392 -4.93 -24.60 -7.16
C ILE A 392 -6.36 -24.83 -7.67
N ARG A 393 -7.06 -25.86 -7.19
CA ARG A 393 -8.46 -26.12 -7.59
C ARG A 393 -9.43 -25.05 -7.11
N ARG A 394 -9.22 -24.49 -5.92
CA ARG A 394 -10.06 -23.41 -5.38
C ARG A 394 -9.82 -22.11 -6.14
N ASP A 395 -8.56 -21.84 -6.46
CA ASP A 395 -8.10 -20.52 -6.87
C ASP A 395 -7.84 -20.38 -8.38
N TYR A 396 -8.11 -21.45 -9.14
CA TYR A 396 -7.84 -21.58 -10.58
C TYR A 396 -8.36 -20.42 -11.44
N ASN A 397 -9.48 -19.80 -11.09
CA ASN A 397 -10.15 -18.81 -11.93
C ASN A 397 -9.67 -17.37 -11.71
N HIS A 398 -8.83 -17.10 -10.70
CA HIS A 398 -8.35 -15.75 -10.41
C HIS A 398 -7.34 -15.28 -11.48
N PRO A 399 -7.66 -14.23 -12.27
CA PRO A 399 -6.70 -13.66 -13.22
C PRO A 399 -5.52 -12.98 -12.51
N SER A 400 -5.66 -12.54 -11.25
CA SER A 400 -4.55 -11.98 -10.47
C SER A 400 -3.40 -12.96 -10.26
N ILE A 401 -3.68 -14.27 -10.13
CA ILE A 401 -2.63 -15.28 -9.91
C ILE A 401 -1.91 -15.55 -11.22
N VAL A 402 -0.62 -15.20 -11.29
CA VAL A 402 0.23 -15.39 -12.48
C VAL A 402 1.20 -16.56 -12.37
N ALA A 403 1.50 -17.00 -11.14
CA ALA A 403 2.38 -18.12 -10.89
C ALA A 403 2.03 -18.90 -9.62
N TRP A 404 2.35 -20.18 -9.62
CA TRP A 404 2.31 -21.08 -8.46
C TRP A 404 3.71 -21.28 -7.90
N SER A 405 3.88 -21.11 -6.59
CA SER A 405 5.13 -21.41 -5.88
C SER A 405 4.98 -22.69 -5.05
N VAL A 406 5.97 -23.57 -5.12
CA VAL A 406 5.92 -24.89 -4.45
C VAL A 406 6.57 -24.93 -3.06
N ALA A 407 7.42 -23.95 -2.73
CA ALA A 407 8.12 -23.87 -1.45
C ALA A 407 8.87 -22.56 -1.24
N ASN A 408 9.19 -22.25 0.01
CA ASN A 408 10.07 -21.15 0.43
C ASN A 408 11.28 -21.63 1.22
N GLU A 409 12.48 -21.13 0.89
CA GLU A 409 13.68 -21.24 1.74
C GLU A 409 14.04 -22.67 2.16
N ILE A 410 13.66 -23.64 1.33
CA ILE A 410 14.13 -25.01 1.43
C ILE A 410 15.60 -25.06 1.00
N ARG A 411 16.30 -26.15 1.31
CA ARG A 411 17.67 -26.37 0.83
C ARG A 411 17.67 -26.73 -0.67
N GLY A 412 17.43 -25.74 -1.53
CA GLY A 412 17.39 -25.90 -2.99
C GLY A 412 18.71 -26.38 -3.62
N THR A 413 19.82 -26.27 -2.88
CA THR A 413 21.13 -26.82 -3.27
C THR A 413 21.35 -28.29 -2.88
N SER A 414 20.41 -28.91 -2.17
CA SER A 414 20.44 -30.34 -1.86
C SER A 414 19.79 -31.17 -2.98
N GLU A 415 20.11 -32.46 -3.05
CA GLU A 415 19.45 -33.38 -3.98
C GLU A 415 17.95 -33.51 -3.70
N GLU A 416 17.59 -33.65 -2.43
CA GLU A 416 16.21 -33.71 -1.96
C GLU A 416 15.41 -32.47 -2.40
N GLY A 417 15.93 -31.26 -2.16
CA GLY A 417 15.29 -30.02 -2.59
C GLY A 417 15.13 -29.90 -4.10
N ARG A 418 16.15 -30.31 -4.88
CA ARG A 418 16.07 -30.35 -6.35
C ARG A 418 15.00 -31.31 -6.85
N VAL A 419 14.96 -32.53 -6.29
CA VAL A 419 13.95 -33.54 -6.65
C VAL A 419 12.56 -33.04 -6.28
N PHE A 420 12.36 -32.52 -5.06
CA PHE A 420 11.08 -31.99 -4.62
C PHE A 420 10.54 -30.93 -5.58
N VAL A 421 11.32 -29.88 -5.87
CA VAL A 421 10.87 -28.79 -6.77
C VAL A 421 10.54 -29.31 -8.16
N ARG A 422 11.38 -30.18 -8.74
CA ARG A 422 11.15 -30.78 -10.06
C ARG A 422 9.82 -31.55 -10.09
N GLU A 423 9.62 -32.45 -9.14
CA GLU A 423 8.43 -33.33 -9.11
C GLU A 423 7.15 -32.54 -8.82
N MET A 424 7.19 -31.57 -7.91
CA MET A 424 6.01 -30.75 -7.59
C MET A 424 5.61 -29.84 -8.76
N ILE A 425 6.57 -29.22 -9.46
CA ILE A 425 6.28 -28.45 -10.68
C ILE A 425 5.74 -29.37 -11.79
N ALA A 426 6.32 -30.56 -11.97
CA ALA A 426 5.83 -31.54 -12.94
C ALA A 426 4.39 -31.96 -12.61
N TYR A 427 4.08 -32.19 -11.33
CA TYR A 427 2.73 -32.51 -10.87
C TYR A 427 1.73 -31.40 -11.19
N ILE A 428 2.07 -30.12 -10.94
CA ILE A 428 1.22 -28.98 -11.30
C ILE A 428 0.93 -28.98 -12.81
N LYS A 429 1.99 -28.97 -13.64
CA LYS A 429 1.86 -28.79 -15.09
C LYS A 429 1.14 -29.96 -15.77
N SER A 430 1.29 -31.18 -15.25
CA SER A 430 0.70 -32.39 -15.83
C SER A 430 -0.72 -32.70 -15.32
N THR A 431 -1.11 -32.23 -14.13
CA THR A 431 -2.37 -32.67 -13.50
C THR A 431 -3.27 -31.55 -12.98
N LEU A 432 -2.74 -30.36 -12.69
CA LEU A 432 -3.51 -29.30 -12.01
C LEU A 432 -3.71 -28.06 -12.89
N ASP A 433 -2.62 -27.44 -13.36
CA ASP A 433 -2.67 -26.21 -14.13
C ASP A 433 -1.44 -26.05 -15.03
N SER A 434 -1.64 -26.20 -16.34
CA SER A 434 -0.61 -25.94 -17.35
C SER A 434 -0.59 -24.50 -17.88
N THR A 435 -1.54 -23.65 -17.45
CA THR A 435 -1.76 -22.32 -18.02
C THR A 435 -0.99 -21.19 -17.31
N ARG A 436 -0.40 -21.47 -16.15
CA ARG A 436 0.34 -20.51 -15.32
C ARG A 436 1.80 -20.86 -15.19
N LEU A 437 2.61 -19.86 -14.82
CA LEU A 437 4.02 -20.06 -14.51
C LEU A 437 4.17 -20.83 -13.18
N CYS A 438 5.32 -21.46 -12.97
CA CYS A 438 5.68 -22.17 -11.74
C CYS A 438 7.06 -21.74 -11.25
N THR A 439 7.20 -21.62 -9.94
CA THR A 439 8.45 -21.24 -9.29
C THR A 439 8.61 -21.90 -7.92
N TYR A 440 9.73 -21.64 -7.27
CA TYR A 440 9.94 -21.81 -5.84
C TYR A 440 10.89 -20.69 -5.38
N VAL A 441 10.91 -20.41 -4.08
CA VAL A 441 11.68 -19.30 -3.54
C VAL A 441 12.96 -19.77 -2.86
N SER A 442 14.11 -19.27 -3.34
CA SER A 442 15.43 -19.62 -2.82
C SER A 442 16.02 -18.53 -1.94
N ASN A 443 16.57 -18.92 -0.78
CA ASN A 443 17.58 -18.17 -0.04
C ASN A 443 18.94 -18.89 -0.01
N SER A 444 19.07 -20.02 -0.72
CA SER A 444 20.27 -20.87 -0.72
C SER A 444 21.15 -20.69 -1.97
N PHE A 445 20.69 -19.86 -2.93
CA PHE A 445 21.34 -19.68 -4.22
C PHE A 445 22.81 -19.27 -4.13
N GLY A 446 23.22 -18.53 -3.09
CA GLY A 446 24.62 -18.13 -2.89
C GLY A 446 25.60 -19.30 -2.66
N GLY A 447 25.09 -20.50 -2.35
CA GLY A 447 25.89 -21.72 -2.24
C GLY A 447 26.03 -22.50 -3.55
N ALA A 448 25.40 -22.07 -4.65
CA ALA A 448 25.41 -22.79 -5.91
C ALA A 448 26.57 -22.34 -6.83
N ALA A 449 27.50 -23.24 -7.13
CA ALA A 449 28.59 -22.95 -8.07
C ALA A 449 28.15 -23.04 -9.54
N THR A 450 27.09 -23.78 -9.84
CA THR A 450 26.56 -24.00 -11.19
C THR A 450 25.04 -24.00 -11.19
N ALA A 451 24.43 -23.71 -12.34
CA ALA A 451 22.98 -23.70 -12.50
C ALA A 451 22.32 -25.03 -12.11
N ALA A 452 23.01 -26.15 -12.37
CA ALA A 452 22.53 -27.49 -12.06
C ALA A 452 22.57 -27.84 -10.56
N ALA A 453 23.37 -27.10 -9.77
CA ALA A 453 23.49 -27.31 -8.33
C ALA A 453 22.30 -26.77 -7.55
N GLU A 454 21.37 -26.07 -8.20
CA GLU A 454 20.26 -25.34 -7.56
C GLU A 454 18.92 -25.69 -8.25
N ALA A 455 17.86 -25.88 -7.47
CA ALA A 455 16.50 -26.19 -7.96
C ALA A 455 15.84 -25.09 -8.85
N LEU A 456 16.39 -23.88 -8.94
CA LEU A 456 15.90 -22.73 -9.73
C LEU A 456 16.02 -23.03 -11.22
N GLN A 457 16.82 -24.03 -11.59
CA GLN A 457 16.86 -24.56 -12.94
C GLN A 457 15.48 -25.08 -13.41
N TYR A 458 14.61 -25.56 -12.52
CA TYR A 458 13.30 -26.13 -12.86
C TYR A 458 12.16 -25.12 -12.94
N THR A 459 12.39 -23.86 -12.54
CA THR A 459 11.35 -22.83 -12.50
C THR A 459 11.22 -22.07 -13.83
N ASP A 460 10.03 -21.53 -14.10
CA ASP A 460 9.78 -20.67 -15.26
C ASP A 460 10.48 -19.29 -15.11
N PHE A 461 10.71 -18.85 -13.87
CA PHE A 461 11.47 -17.66 -13.50
C PHE A 461 12.05 -17.83 -12.09
N ALA A 462 13.14 -17.15 -11.78
CA ALA A 462 13.81 -17.29 -10.49
C ALA A 462 13.19 -16.35 -9.44
N CYS A 463 12.78 -16.91 -8.30
CA CYS A 463 12.38 -16.14 -7.11
C CYS A 463 13.47 -16.26 -6.04
N ILE A 464 13.95 -15.12 -5.54
CA ILE A 464 15.03 -15.09 -4.55
C ILE A 464 14.74 -14.16 -3.37
N ASN A 465 15.08 -14.63 -2.17
CA ASN A 465 15.05 -13.84 -0.93
C ASN A 465 16.45 -13.32 -0.62
N MET A 466 16.57 -12.01 -0.37
CA MET A 466 17.84 -11.37 -0.07
C MET A 466 17.73 -10.46 1.15
N TYR A 467 18.61 -10.66 2.12
CA TYR A 467 18.67 -9.83 3.33
C TYR A 467 20.04 -9.15 3.52
N GLY A 468 20.81 -9.11 2.44
CA GLY A 468 22.17 -8.59 2.34
C GLY A 468 22.77 -8.98 1.00
N GLY A 469 23.90 -8.35 0.61
CA GLY A 469 24.59 -8.66 -0.64
C GLY A 469 23.73 -8.48 -1.89
N PHE A 470 22.78 -7.53 -1.88
CA PHE A 470 21.74 -7.40 -2.92
C PHE A 470 22.27 -7.37 -4.36
N ALA A 471 23.37 -6.66 -4.59
CA ALA A 471 23.99 -6.54 -5.92
C ALA A 471 24.64 -7.87 -6.33
N SER A 472 25.59 -8.37 -5.52
CA SER A 472 26.33 -9.58 -5.82
C SER A 472 25.43 -10.82 -5.88
N GLY A 473 24.42 -10.91 -5.01
CA GLY A 473 23.44 -11.99 -5.03
C GLY A 473 22.61 -12.01 -6.31
N ALA A 474 22.05 -10.85 -6.71
CA ALA A 474 21.29 -10.76 -7.94
C ALA A 474 22.14 -11.05 -9.19
N ASP A 475 23.38 -10.54 -9.24
CA ASP A 475 24.30 -10.76 -10.36
C ASP A 475 24.78 -12.22 -10.41
N HIS A 476 24.97 -12.86 -9.26
CA HIS A 476 25.30 -14.28 -9.18
C HIS A 476 24.18 -15.16 -9.74
N VAL A 477 22.93 -14.93 -9.33
CA VAL A 477 21.77 -15.69 -9.85
C VAL A 477 21.60 -15.49 -11.35
N HIS A 478 21.82 -14.26 -11.84
CA HIS A 478 21.80 -14.01 -13.28
C HIS A 478 22.94 -14.72 -14.01
N GLY A 479 24.14 -14.78 -13.43
CA GLY A 479 25.26 -15.56 -13.97
C GLY A 479 24.96 -17.06 -14.05
N LEU A 480 24.20 -17.61 -13.11
CA LEU A 480 23.72 -18.99 -13.16
C LEU A 480 22.60 -19.19 -14.21
N TYR A 481 21.73 -18.20 -14.38
CA TYR A 481 20.55 -18.27 -15.24
C TYR A 481 20.42 -17.03 -16.15
N PRO A 482 21.28 -16.88 -17.18
CA PRO A 482 21.34 -15.64 -17.98
C PRO A 482 20.07 -15.36 -18.78
N ASP A 483 19.29 -16.38 -19.09
CA ASP A 483 18.06 -16.26 -19.89
C ASP A 483 16.77 -16.27 -19.06
N LYS A 484 16.87 -16.29 -17.72
CA LYS A 484 15.70 -16.32 -16.84
C LYS A 484 15.39 -14.95 -16.23
N PRO A 485 14.10 -14.55 -16.15
CA PRO A 485 13.71 -13.42 -15.33
C PRO A 485 13.98 -13.69 -13.84
N ILE A 486 14.39 -12.64 -13.12
CA ILE A 486 14.58 -12.70 -11.66
C ILE A 486 13.55 -11.81 -10.98
N PHE A 487 12.77 -12.38 -10.08
CA PHE A 487 11.94 -11.67 -9.14
C PHE A 487 12.57 -11.75 -7.75
N VAL A 488 12.87 -10.58 -7.16
CA VAL A 488 13.34 -10.53 -5.76
C VAL A 488 12.11 -10.65 -4.86
N SER A 489 11.77 -11.87 -4.47
CA SER A 489 10.54 -12.21 -3.77
C SER A 489 10.50 -11.69 -2.33
N GLU A 490 11.65 -11.51 -1.70
CA GLU A 490 11.77 -10.85 -0.41
C GLU A 490 13.07 -10.04 -0.39
N TYR A 491 12.98 -8.79 0.06
CA TYR A 491 14.16 -8.05 0.47
C TYR A 491 13.91 -7.13 1.66
N SER A 492 14.94 -7.03 2.50
CA SER A 492 15.05 -5.96 3.49
C SER A 492 16.50 -5.82 3.95
N SER A 493 16.94 -4.58 4.20
CA SER A 493 18.27 -4.30 4.76
C SER A 493 18.25 -4.01 6.26
N ASP A 494 17.07 -4.00 6.88
CA ASP A 494 16.94 -3.77 8.31
C ASP A 494 17.39 -5.02 9.10
N SER A 495 17.97 -4.83 10.29
CA SER A 495 18.55 -5.94 11.07
C SER A 495 17.51 -7.01 11.43
N PHE A 496 17.97 -8.25 11.62
CA PHE A 496 17.16 -9.39 12.10
C PHE A 496 16.84 -9.35 13.61
N THR A 497 16.99 -8.19 14.24
CA THR A 497 16.58 -7.90 15.62
C THR A 497 15.43 -6.90 15.58
N PHE A 498 14.34 -7.18 16.30
CA PHE A 498 13.13 -6.36 16.28
C PHE A 498 12.94 -5.65 17.63
N PRO A 499 13.72 -4.60 17.93
CA PRO A 499 13.47 -3.80 19.11
C PRO A 499 12.11 -3.10 19.00
N THR A 500 11.52 -2.77 20.15
CA THR A 500 10.21 -2.12 20.23
C THR A 500 10.15 -0.76 19.56
N SER A 501 11.30 -0.11 19.35
CA SER A 501 11.41 1.11 18.54
C SER A 501 10.99 0.93 17.08
N ARG A 502 10.94 -0.30 16.56
CA ARG A 502 10.43 -0.58 15.21
C ARG A 502 8.92 -0.70 15.12
N GLU A 503 8.23 -0.86 16.23
CA GLU A 503 6.77 -0.94 16.27
C GLU A 503 6.13 0.47 16.18
N ASP A 504 6.92 1.50 16.51
CA ASP A 504 6.51 2.89 16.56
C ASP A 504 6.32 3.49 15.15
N PRO A 505 5.27 4.29 14.89
CA PRO A 505 5.09 5.03 13.64
C PRO A 505 6.28 5.89 13.20
N ASP A 506 7.16 6.30 14.12
CA ASP A 506 8.37 7.03 13.78
C ASP A 506 9.48 6.20 13.13
N PHE A 507 9.35 4.87 13.09
CA PHE A 507 10.34 3.99 12.48
C PHE A 507 10.54 4.30 11.00
N ARG A 508 11.82 4.39 10.61
CA ARG A 508 12.30 4.52 9.24
C ARG A 508 13.04 3.25 8.86
N THR A 509 12.80 2.79 7.65
CA THR A 509 13.52 1.64 7.07
C THR A 509 14.75 2.12 6.32
N THR A 510 15.74 1.24 6.23
CA THR A 510 16.91 1.38 5.35
C THR A 510 16.72 0.69 4.00
N SER A 511 15.62 -0.04 3.83
CA SER A 511 15.36 -0.86 2.63
C SER A 511 15.10 -0.04 1.38
N ASP A 512 14.76 1.24 1.52
CA ASP A 512 14.65 2.18 0.40
C ASP A 512 15.99 2.34 -0.34
N ALA A 513 17.11 2.34 0.39
CA ALA A 513 18.45 2.38 -0.20
C ALA A 513 18.78 1.05 -0.91
N ALA A 514 18.49 -0.09 -0.28
CA ALA A 514 18.71 -1.41 -0.88
C ALA A 514 17.93 -1.60 -2.20
N ALA A 515 16.71 -1.08 -2.26
CA ALA A 515 15.85 -1.16 -3.43
C ALA A 515 16.46 -0.51 -4.69
N THR A 516 17.36 0.47 -4.54
CA THR A 516 18.01 1.16 -5.68
C THR A 516 18.91 0.24 -6.52
N VAL A 517 19.30 -0.92 -5.98
CA VAL A 517 20.11 -1.94 -6.65
C VAL A 517 19.34 -2.61 -7.79
N PHE A 518 18.03 -2.78 -7.66
CA PHE A 518 17.25 -3.59 -8.59
C PHE A 518 16.89 -2.87 -9.92
N PRO A 519 16.48 -1.59 -9.93
CA PRO A 519 16.02 -0.91 -11.14
C PRO A 519 17.04 -0.86 -12.29
N VAL A 520 18.34 -0.80 -11.98
CA VAL A 520 19.43 -0.75 -12.97
C VAL A 520 19.76 -2.10 -13.61
N ARG A 521 19.19 -3.21 -13.11
CA ARG A 521 19.38 -4.57 -13.65
C ARG A 521 18.17 -4.98 -14.50
N PRO A 522 18.26 -4.96 -15.84
CA PRO A 522 17.10 -5.16 -16.70
C PRO A 522 16.47 -6.56 -16.60
N TRP A 523 17.24 -7.58 -16.18
CA TRP A 523 16.76 -8.94 -15.93
C TRP A 523 16.00 -9.11 -14.60
N ILE A 524 15.97 -8.08 -13.76
CA ILE A 524 15.10 -8.05 -12.58
C ILE A 524 13.75 -7.50 -13.00
N VAL A 525 12.75 -8.39 -12.99
CA VAL A 525 11.35 -8.09 -13.35
C VAL A 525 10.55 -7.53 -12.20
N GLY A 526 11.10 -7.54 -10.99
CA GLY A 526 10.44 -6.95 -9.86
C GLY A 526 11.09 -7.24 -8.52
N SER A 527 10.59 -6.56 -7.49
CA SER A 527 11.00 -6.78 -6.11
C SER A 527 9.83 -6.64 -5.14
N SER A 528 9.81 -7.45 -4.09
CA SER A 528 8.78 -7.42 -3.05
C SER A 528 9.41 -7.21 -1.69
N HIS A 529 9.06 -6.10 -1.03
CA HIS A 529 9.61 -5.76 0.28
C HIS A 529 9.06 -6.70 1.36
N TRP A 530 9.93 -7.12 2.27
CA TRP A 530 9.56 -7.86 3.49
C TRP A 530 9.59 -6.89 4.69
N THR A 531 8.46 -6.38 5.17
CA THR A 531 7.04 -6.68 4.82
C THR A 531 6.17 -5.42 4.74
N PHE A 532 4.91 -5.59 4.33
CA PHE A 532 3.90 -4.54 4.37
C PHE A 532 3.49 -4.21 5.81
N ASN A 533 3.03 -5.21 6.56
CA ASN A 533 2.59 -5.08 7.95
C ASN A 533 3.60 -5.69 8.92
N ASP A 534 3.69 -5.10 10.12
CA ASP A 534 4.15 -5.82 11.29
C ASP A 534 3.17 -6.95 11.61
N TYR A 535 3.67 -7.99 12.27
CA TYR A 535 2.86 -9.14 12.64
C TYR A 535 3.35 -9.77 13.94
N ARG A 536 2.45 -10.49 14.61
CA ARG A 536 2.74 -11.25 15.82
C ARG A 536 3.60 -12.48 15.52
N SER A 537 4.59 -12.74 16.38
CA SER A 537 5.50 -13.87 16.25
C SER A 537 6.23 -14.16 17.55
N ASN A 538 6.45 -15.44 17.84
CA ASN A 538 7.36 -15.94 18.88
C ASN A 538 8.70 -16.43 18.32
N PHE A 539 8.96 -16.22 17.02
CA PHE A 539 10.22 -16.60 16.39
C PHE A 539 11.40 -15.81 16.96
N GLY A 540 12.61 -16.37 16.84
CA GLY A 540 13.84 -15.73 17.31
C GLY A 540 14.00 -14.30 16.80
N GLY A 541 14.38 -13.39 17.71
CA GLY A 541 14.61 -11.97 17.42
C GLY A 541 13.38 -11.06 17.54
N SER A 542 12.16 -11.62 17.66
CA SER A 542 10.93 -10.85 17.88
C SER A 542 11.02 -9.98 19.14
N SER A 543 10.31 -8.86 19.15
CA SER A 543 10.28 -7.95 20.29
C SER A 543 9.64 -8.60 21.51
N ALA A 544 9.80 -7.98 22.68
CA ALA A 544 9.11 -8.41 23.89
C ALA A 544 7.58 -8.37 23.77
N ASN A 545 7.04 -7.57 22.85
CA ASN A 545 5.60 -7.54 22.54
C ASN A 545 5.16 -8.71 21.65
N GLN A 546 6.06 -9.65 21.34
CA GLN A 546 5.84 -10.72 20.36
C GLN A 546 5.56 -10.14 18.97
N VAL A 547 6.24 -9.06 18.58
CA VAL A 547 6.07 -8.41 17.28
C VAL A 547 7.36 -8.51 16.48
N ARG A 548 7.24 -8.81 15.19
CA ARG A 548 8.31 -8.57 14.22
C ARG A 548 8.03 -7.26 13.51
N GLY A 549 8.76 -6.23 13.93
CA GLY A 549 8.68 -4.85 13.42
C GLY A 549 9.25 -4.65 12.01
N TRP A 550 8.93 -5.52 11.05
CA TRP A 550 9.40 -5.42 9.65
C TRP A 550 8.57 -4.46 8.81
N GLY A 551 7.30 -4.27 9.17
CA GLY A 551 6.30 -3.63 8.33
C GLY A 551 6.53 -2.15 8.15
N ILE A 552 6.09 -1.65 7.01
CA ILE A 552 5.92 -0.21 6.77
C ILE A 552 4.64 0.35 7.40
N GLN A 553 3.75 -0.51 7.89
CA GLN A 553 2.69 -0.19 8.85
C GLN A 553 2.81 -1.07 10.10
N ASN A 554 2.39 -0.56 11.27
CA ASN A 554 2.43 -1.32 12.51
C ASN A 554 1.28 -2.36 12.60
N VAL A 555 1.27 -3.16 13.67
CA VAL A 555 0.26 -4.23 13.90
C VAL A 555 -1.18 -3.71 14.09
N TRP A 556 -1.35 -2.38 14.20
CA TRP A 556 -2.64 -1.69 14.30
C TRP A 556 -3.07 -1.09 12.95
N GLY A 557 -2.25 -1.23 11.92
CA GLY A 557 -2.50 -0.64 10.61
C GLY A 557 -2.25 0.88 10.58
N GLN A 558 -1.43 1.43 11.48
CA GLN A 558 -0.97 2.81 11.36
C GLN A 558 0.25 2.86 10.45
N ARG A 559 0.24 3.77 9.46
CA ARG A 559 1.37 3.98 8.54
C ARG A 559 2.59 4.48 9.33
N LYS A 560 3.75 3.83 9.18
CA LYS A 560 5.02 4.32 9.72
C LYS A 560 5.66 5.29 8.74
N ARG A 561 6.71 6.02 9.15
CA ARG A 561 7.53 6.82 8.21
C ARG A 561 8.07 5.99 7.06
N ALA A 562 8.38 4.72 7.31
CA ALA A 562 8.76 3.74 6.30
C ALA A 562 7.75 3.60 5.14
N TYR A 563 6.44 3.83 5.36
CA TYR A 563 5.43 3.79 4.30
C TYR A 563 5.70 4.83 3.21
N ALA A 564 5.96 6.09 3.60
CA ALA A 564 6.25 7.15 2.65
C ALA A 564 7.58 6.91 1.92
N GLN A 565 8.60 6.38 2.62
CA GLN A 565 9.88 6.01 2.01
C GLN A 565 9.68 4.99 0.88
N LEU A 566 8.94 3.91 1.14
CA LEU A 566 8.73 2.85 0.17
C LEU A 566 7.73 3.25 -0.93
N GLN A 567 6.72 4.07 -0.63
CA GLN A 567 5.84 4.65 -1.66
C GLN A 567 6.64 5.50 -2.64
N ALA A 568 7.60 6.31 -2.17
CA ALA A 568 8.47 7.10 -3.04
C ALA A 568 9.40 6.21 -3.89
N THR A 569 10.03 5.20 -3.26
CA THR A 569 10.88 4.22 -3.96
C THR A 569 10.12 3.46 -5.05
N ASN A 570 8.88 3.08 -4.77
CA ASN A 570 8.01 2.30 -5.66
C ASN A 570 7.11 3.16 -6.56
N ALA A 571 7.33 4.47 -6.62
CA ALA A 571 6.52 5.37 -7.44
C ALA A 571 6.54 4.93 -8.92
N VAL A 572 5.36 4.85 -9.53
CA VAL A 572 5.19 4.38 -10.93
C VAL A 572 5.65 5.40 -11.98
N VAL A 573 6.03 6.60 -11.56
CA VAL A 573 6.60 7.67 -12.37
C VAL A 573 7.90 8.15 -11.73
N ARG A 574 8.84 8.69 -12.52
CA ARG A 574 10.14 9.15 -12.02
C ARG A 574 9.99 10.39 -11.14
N GLY A 575 9.01 11.22 -11.45
CA GLY A 575 8.75 12.47 -10.76
C GLY A 575 7.31 12.93 -10.95
N LEU A 576 6.76 13.49 -9.89
CA LEU A 576 5.48 14.18 -9.86
C LEU A 576 5.72 15.52 -9.17
N GLY A 577 5.49 16.62 -9.87
CA GLY A 577 5.89 17.95 -9.40
C GLY A 577 4.81 19.00 -9.60
N VAL A 578 4.80 20.00 -8.73
CA VAL A 578 3.98 21.19 -8.85
C VAL A 578 4.87 22.43 -8.66
N THR A 579 4.87 23.32 -9.65
CA THR A 579 5.50 24.64 -9.56
C THR A 579 4.40 25.66 -9.36
N ALA A 580 4.34 26.29 -8.18
CA ALA A 580 3.34 27.31 -7.91
C ALA A 580 3.67 28.64 -8.59
N GLY A 581 2.63 29.26 -9.13
CA GLY A 581 2.53 30.68 -9.40
C GLY A 581 1.28 31.25 -8.73
N THR A 582 1.12 32.57 -8.79
CA THR A 582 -0.04 33.26 -8.19
C THR A 582 -1.30 32.98 -9.01
N GLY A 583 -2.17 32.09 -8.53
CA GLY A 583 -3.42 31.70 -9.22
C GLY A 583 -3.24 30.80 -10.45
N LEU A 584 -2.01 30.32 -10.70
CA LEU A 584 -1.68 29.38 -11.78
C LEU A 584 -0.55 28.47 -11.31
N SER A 585 -0.74 27.15 -11.37
CA SER A 585 0.31 26.17 -11.04
C SER A 585 0.63 25.32 -12.26
N LEU A 586 1.91 24.97 -12.45
CA LEU A 586 2.36 24.01 -13.46
C LEU A 586 2.54 22.64 -12.82
N LEU A 587 1.79 21.67 -13.28
CA LEU A 587 1.87 20.26 -12.89
C LEU A 587 2.80 19.53 -13.87
N THR A 588 3.69 18.69 -13.35
CA THR A 588 4.64 17.90 -14.15
C THR A 588 4.58 16.43 -13.76
N VAL A 589 4.55 15.55 -14.78
CA VAL A 589 4.69 14.11 -14.64
C VAL A 589 5.86 13.65 -15.48
N GLN A 590 6.86 13.06 -14.85
CA GLN A 590 8.04 12.53 -15.53
C GLN A 590 7.92 11.00 -15.66
N PRO A 591 7.75 10.46 -16.88
CA PRO A 591 7.83 9.02 -17.11
C PRO A 591 9.19 8.45 -16.67
N ARG A 592 9.20 7.19 -16.20
CA ARG A 592 10.43 6.46 -15.83
C ARG A 592 10.72 5.31 -16.77
N THR A 593 11.99 4.95 -16.93
CA THR A 593 12.46 3.80 -17.72
C THR A 593 13.02 2.67 -16.85
N ASP A 594 13.42 2.99 -15.62
CA ASP A 594 13.89 2.07 -14.59
C ASP A 594 12.71 1.52 -13.76
N ALA A 595 12.87 0.32 -13.18
CA ALA A 595 11.78 -0.32 -12.42
C ALA A 595 11.33 0.52 -11.20
N PRO A 596 10.02 0.51 -10.85
CA PRO A 596 8.94 -0.15 -11.58
C PRO A 596 8.60 0.60 -12.89
N ALA A 597 8.49 -0.14 -14.00
CA ALA A 597 8.28 0.44 -15.32
C ALA A 597 7.25 -0.39 -16.10
N ARG A 598 6.23 0.32 -16.62
CA ARG A 598 5.16 -0.19 -17.50
C ARG A 598 4.44 0.98 -18.14
N ILE A 599 3.62 0.72 -19.15
CA ILE A 599 2.68 1.72 -19.65
C ILE A 599 1.58 1.95 -18.60
N LEU A 600 1.29 3.21 -18.29
CA LEU A 600 0.22 3.61 -17.38
C LEU A 600 -0.96 4.14 -18.19
N ARG A 601 -2.11 3.46 -18.13
CA ARG A 601 -3.28 3.75 -18.96
C ARG A 601 -4.40 4.38 -18.17
N GLY A 602 -5.07 5.37 -18.77
CA GLY A 602 -6.24 6.04 -18.18
C GLY A 602 -5.99 6.74 -16.84
N HIS A 603 -4.73 6.92 -16.46
CA HIS A 603 -4.36 7.67 -15.26
C HIS A 603 -4.74 9.13 -15.42
N ARG A 604 -4.99 9.79 -14.28
CA ARG A 604 -5.37 11.20 -14.22
C ARG A 604 -4.49 11.89 -13.21
N LEU A 605 -4.25 13.19 -13.40
CA LEU A 605 -3.79 14.01 -12.29
C LEU A 605 -4.99 14.53 -11.54
N THR A 606 -4.88 14.56 -10.22
CA THR A 606 -5.77 15.36 -9.40
C THR A 606 -4.93 16.40 -8.71
N TRP A 607 -5.30 17.64 -8.90
CA TRP A 607 -4.69 18.77 -8.21
C TRP A 607 -5.74 19.38 -7.28
N GLN A 608 -5.33 19.70 -6.06
CA GLN A 608 -6.21 20.28 -5.05
C GLN A 608 -5.46 21.33 -4.23
N VAL A 609 -6.19 22.33 -3.77
CA VAL A 609 -5.74 23.31 -2.79
C VAL A 609 -6.59 23.16 -1.54
N THR A 610 -5.95 23.18 -0.37
CA THR A 610 -6.63 23.10 0.91
C THR A 610 -6.34 24.32 1.78
N ASP A 611 -7.28 24.60 2.68
CA ASP A 611 -7.11 25.57 3.76
C ASP A 611 -6.43 24.97 5.00
N ALA A 612 -6.30 25.78 6.05
CA ALA A 612 -5.68 25.40 7.32
C ALA A 612 -6.44 24.30 8.07
N GLN A 613 -7.72 24.07 7.75
CA GLN A 613 -8.57 23.03 8.32
C GLN A 613 -8.53 21.74 7.49
N GLY A 614 -7.89 21.77 6.32
CA GLY A 614 -7.83 20.65 5.38
C GLY A 614 -9.03 20.58 4.42
N ALA A 615 -9.93 21.57 4.45
CA ALA A 615 -11.04 21.62 3.51
C ALA A 615 -10.52 21.97 2.11
N VAL A 616 -11.10 21.34 1.08
CA VAL A 616 -10.75 21.61 -0.32
C VAL A 616 -11.33 22.95 -0.73
N LEU A 617 -10.47 23.91 -1.04
CA LEU A 617 -10.84 25.24 -1.54
C LEU A 617 -11.15 25.20 -3.04
N ASP A 618 -10.27 24.54 -3.80
CA ASP A 618 -10.38 24.38 -5.25
C ASP A 618 -9.63 23.11 -5.66
N GLY A 619 -9.98 22.54 -6.81
CA GLY A 619 -9.32 21.35 -7.30
C GLY A 619 -9.92 20.79 -8.58
N ARG A 620 -9.06 20.20 -9.40
CA ARG A 620 -9.41 19.72 -10.74
C ARG A 620 -8.87 18.32 -10.99
N ILE A 621 -9.64 17.52 -11.72
CA ILE A 621 -9.19 16.26 -12.29
C ILE A 621 -8.71 16.55 -13.72
N VAL A 622 -7.44 16.25 -14.01
CA VAL A 622 -6.81 16.51 -15.30
C VAL A 622 -6.54 15.17 -15.99
N PRO A 623 -7.18 14.89 -17.14
CA PRO A 623 -6.89 13.69 -17.91
C PRO A 623 -5.45 13.71 -18.43
N LEU A 624 -4.81 12.54 -18.45
CA LEU A 624 -3.51 12.35 -19.07
C LEU A 624 -3.64 11.42 -20.29
N PRO A 625 -2.77 11.60 -21.31
CA PRO A 625 -2.49 10.52 -22.24
C PRO A 625 -1.84 9.34 -21.51
N ASP A 626 -1.76 8.20 -22.18
CA ASP A 626 -1.00 7.06 -21.66
C ASP A 626 0.45 7.47 -21.37
N ILE A 627 0.94 7.13 -20.18
CA ILE A 627 2.31 7.44 -19.76
C ILE A 627 3.17 6.26 -20.19
N VAL A 628 3.96 6.47 -21.24
CA VAL A 628 4.84 5.45 -21.80
C VAL A 628 6.24 5.62 -21.20
N PRO A 629 6.88 4.54 -20.70
CA PRO A 629 8.26 4.58 -20.25
C PRO A 629 9.20 5.23 -21.27
N GLY A 630 9.98 6.22 -20.84
CA GLY A 630 10.93 6.94 -21.70
C GLY A 630 10.36 8.09 -22.53
N ALA A 631 9.04 8.33 -22.48
CA ALA A 631 8.45 9.52 -23.11
C ALA A 631 8.88 10.82 -22.40
N ALA A 632 8.70 11.96 -23.08
CA ALA A 632 8.96 13.28 -22.51
C ALA A 632 8.04 13.57 -21.31
N ALA A 633 8.48 14.49 -20.44
CA ALA A 633 7.67 14.96 -19.32
C ALA A 633 6.33 15.53 -19.80
N LEU A 634 5.24 15.15 -19.13
CA LEU A 634 3.93 15.74 -19.36
C LEU A 634 3.77 16.95 -18.45
N GLN A 635 3.45 18.11 -19.03
CA GLN A 635 3.19 19.34 -18.29
C GLN A 635 1.76 19.83 -18.51
N ARG A 636 1.10 20.28 -17.43
CA ARG A 636 -0.26 20.81 -17.45
C ARG A 636 -0.38 21.99 -16.49
N ALA A 637 -0.89 23.12 -16.94
CA ALA A 637 -1.23 24.20 -16.04
C ALA A 637 -2.65 24.06 -15.48
N VAL A 638 -2.83 24.49 -14.24
CA VAL A 638 -4.13 24.60 -13.60
C VAL A 638 -4.25 25.97 -12.96
N ARG A 639 -5.29 26.71 -13.35
CA ARG A 639 -5.69 27.95 -12.68
C ARG A 639 -6.44 27.63 -11.40
N TRP A 640 -6.32 28.52 -10.43
CA TRP A 640 -6.96 28.35 -9.14
C TRP A 640 -7.20 29.65 -8.39
N SER A 641 -8.19 29.59 -7.48
CA SER A 641 -8.69 30.74 -6.73
C SER A 641 -8.17 30.79 -5.28
N ASP A 642 -8.40 31.91 -4.60
CA ASP A 642 -8.12 32.09 -3.17
C ASP A 642 -6.67 31.84 -2.69
N PRO A 643 -5.65 32.43 -3.36
CA PRO A 643 -4.26 32.33 -2.90
C PRO A 643 -4.04 32.92 -1.48
N GLY A 644 -4.99 33.75 -1.01
CA GLY A 644 -4.97 34.39 0.30
C GLY A 644 -5.27 33.47 1.49
N THR A 645 -5.91 32.32 1.31
CA THR A 645 -6.23 31.36 2.40
C THR A 645 -5.62 29.97 2.17
N ALA A 646 -5.17 29.68 0.95
CA ALA A 646 -4.50 28.44 0.60
C ALA A 646 -3.23 28.19 1.44
N VAL A 647 -3.12 26.98 2.02
CA VAL A 647 -1.94 26.58 2.81
C VAL A 647 -1.16 25.44 2.17
N ARG A 648 -1.80 24.59 1.36
CA ARG A 648 -1.17 23.42 0.73
C ARG A 648 -1.79 23.17 -0.64
N GLN A 649 -0.94 22.94 -1.64
CA GLN A 649 -1.34 22.29 -2.88
C GLN A 649 -0.97 20.82 -2.79
N ARG A 650 -1.83 19.94 -3.30
CA ARG A 650 -1.55 18.51 -3.43
C ARG A 650 -1.82 18.08 -4.85
N LEU A 651 -0.83 17.46 -5.45
CA LEU A 651 -0.92 16.83 -6.76
C LEU A 651 -0.82 15.32 -6.59
N THR A 652 -1.65 14.58 -7.29
CA THR A 652 -1.70 13.13 -7.19
C THR A 652 -1.88 12.51 -8.55
N LEU A 653 -1.14 11.45 -8.82
CA LEU A 653 -1.38 10.58 -9.94
C LEU A 653 -2.40 9.53 -9.52
N LEU A 654 -3.60 9.63 -10.06
CA LEU A 654 -4.74 8.78 -9.75
C LEU A 654 -4.86 7.67 -10.80
N ALA A 655 -4.80 6.42 -10.37
CA ALA A 655 -5.08 5.27 -11.21
C ALA A 655 -6.58 5.19 -11.57
N PRO A 656 -6.98 4.54 -12.67
CA PRO A 656 -8.39 4.35 -13.02
C PRO A 656 -9.23 3.69 -11.91
N SER A 657 -8.59 2.84 -11.10
CA SER A 657 -9.19 2.17 -9.94
C SER A 657 -9.44 3.10 -8.74
N GLY A 658 -9.03 4.36 -8.79
CA GLY A 658 -9.20 5.33 -7.69
C GLY A 658 -8.03 5.39 -6.70
N HIS A 659 -6.97 4.61 -6.93
CA HIS A 659 -5.80 4.59 -6.06
C HIS A 659 -4.83 5.74 -6.37
N GLU A 660 -4.29 6.34 -5.31
CA GLU A 660 -3.33 7.44 -5.37
C GLU A 660 -1.90 6.89 -5.43
N VAL A 661 -1.46 6.52 -6.64
CA VAL A 661 -0.22 5.74 -6.87
C VAL A 661 1.07 6.58 -6.90
N ALA A 662 0.93 7.91 -6.88
CA ALA A 662 2.00 8.85 -6.56
C ALA A 662 1.41 10.14 -6.03
N VAL A 663 1.99 10.71 -4.98
CA VAL A 663 1.51 11.94 -4.34
C VAL A 663 2.67 12.89 -4.14
N THR A 664 2.45 14.17 -4.41
CA THR A 664 3.36 15.25 -4.04
C THR A 664 2.56 16.40 -3.44
N THR A 665 3.16 17.11 -2.51
CA THR A 665 2.58 18.28 -1.85
C THR A 665 3.52 19.46 -1.96
N LEU A 666 2.94 20.64 -2.15
CA LEU A 666 3.62 21.91 -2.02
C LEU A 666 2.96 22.69 -0.91
N ASP A 667 3.68 22.87 0.17
CA ASP A 667 3.26 23.71 1.28
C ASP A 667 3.46 25.17 0.92
N LEU A 668 2.38 25.94 1.01
CA LEU A 668 2.38 27.38 0.79
C LEU A 668 2.59 28.13 2.12
N ARG A 669 2.22 27.51 3.26
CA ARG A 669 2.28 28.12 4.59
C ARG A 669 2.60 27.08 5.68
N PRO A 670 3.26 27.50 6.77
CA PRO A 670 3.44 26.65 7.94
C PRO A 670 2.10 26.18 8.54
N PRO A 671 2.07 25.05 9.29
CA PRO A 671 0.85 24.56 9.93
C PRO A 671 0.35 25.49 11.05
N ALA A 672 -0.87 25.25 11.51
CA ALA A 672 -1.39 25.87 12.72
C ALA A 672 -0.63 25.41 13.97
N ALA A 673 -0.65 26.21 15.04
CA ALA A 673 -0.04 25.84 16.32
C ALA A 673 -0.77 24.63 16.94
N PRO A 674 -0.07 23.56 17.35
CA PRO A 674 -0.65 22.45 18.09
C PRO A 674 -1.12 22.85 19.49
N VAL A 675 -1.99 22.03 20.08
CA VAL A 675 -2.47 22.18 21.46
C VAL A 675 -1.99 20.99 22.29
N ILE A 676 -1.25 21.27 23.37
CA ILE A 676 -0.89 20.25 24.37
C ILE A 676 -2.15 19.89 25.17
N ARG A 677 -2.48 18.60 25.21
CA ARG A 677 -3.64 18.07 25.91
C ARG A 677 -3.30 17.53 27.29
N GLN A 678 -2.23 16.76 27.40
CA GLN A 678 -1.80 16.15 28.65
C GLN A 678 -0.28 16.09 28.70
N VAL A 679 0.26 16.08 29.92
CA VAL A 679 1.69 15.88 30.18
C VAL A 679 1.83 14.87 31.31
N VAL A 680 2.66 13.86 31.12
CA VAL A 680 2.95 12.83 32.12
C VAL A 680 4.41 12.98 32.55
N ALA A 681 4.62 13.35 33.81
CA ALA A 681 5.96 13.44 34.41
C ALA A 681 6.40 12.09 34.99
N ALA A 682 7.67 11.76 34.81
CA ALA A 682 8.33 10.58 35.33
C ALA A 682 9.78 10.89 35.75
N ASN A 683 10.50 9.89 36.22
CA ASN A 683 11.89 9.98 36.62
C ASN A 683 12.78 10.40 35.43
N GLY A 684 13.25 11.65 35.46
CA GLY A 684 14.11 12.25 34.44
C GLY A 684 13.48 12.30 33.05
N ALA A 685 12.15 12.25 32.95
CA ALA A 685 11.45 12.12 31.69
C ALA A 685 10.02 12.70 31.74
N VAL A 686 9.51 13.07 30.57
CA VAL A 686 8.17 13.62 30.38
C VAL A 686 7.57 13.11 29.07
N ARG A 687 6.33 12.64 29.08
CA ARG A 687 5.52 12.44 27.87
C ARG A 687 4.63 13.65 27.65
N VAL A 688 4.66 14.21 26.44
CA VAL A 688 3.79 15.32 26.02
C VAL A 688 2.80 14.80 24.98
N VAL A 689 1.50 14.92 25.25
CA VAL A 689 0.42 14.49 24.37
C VAL A 689 -0.28 15.73 23.80
N PHE A 690 -0.54 15.76 22.50
CA PHE A 690 -1.02 16.93 21.79
C PHE A 690 -1.93 16.58 20.61
N ASP A 691 -2.74 17.55 20.19
CA ASP A 691 -3.59 17.40 19.02
C ASP A 691 -2.78 17.41 17.73
N ARG A 692 -3.16 16.56 16.79
CA ARG A 692 -2.71 16.68 15.41
C ARG A 692 -3.45 17.80 14.71
N VAL A 693 -2.73 18.60 13.93
CA VAL A 693 -3.26 19.68 13.10
C VAL A 693 -3.17 19.30 11.63
N ALA A 694 -4.09 19.81 10.80
CA ALA A 694 -4.05 19.60 9.35
C ALA A 694 -2.78 20.22 8.74
N ASN A 695 -2.32 19.65 7.62
CA ASN A 695 -1.14 20.08 6.87
C ASN A 695 0.20 20.00 7.63
N ALA A 696 0.25 19.33 8.78
CA ALA A 696 1.50 18.98 9.46
C ALA A 696 2.01 17.62 9.00
N ASP A 697 3.29 17.54 8.65
CA ASP A 697 3.97 16.29 8.29
C ASP A 697 4.80 15.74 9.45
N ASN A 698 5.10 16.60 10.44
CA ASN A 698 5.88 16.26 11.63
C ASN A 698 5.54 17.19 12.80
N TYR A 699 5.87 16.75 14.02
CA TYR A 699 5.82 17.56 15.23
C TYR A 699 7.17 17.53 15.92
N ARG A 700 7.49 18.63 16.62
CA ARG A 700 8.67 18.73 17.47
C ARG A 700 8.27 19.26 18.83
N VAL A 701 8.64 18.53 19.88
CA VAL A 701 8.50 19.00 21.26
C VAL A 701 9.77 19.77 21.63
N LEU A 702 9.63 20.98 22.16
CA LEU A 702 10.71 21.90 22.52
C LEU A 702 10.78 22.08 24.03
N THR A 703 11.98 22.32 24.56
CA THR A 703 12.23 22.60 25.99
C THR A 703 12.86 23.99 26.18
N SER A 704 12.63 24.61 27.34
CA SER A 704 13.16 25.96 27.68
C SER A 704 14.68 26.06 27.78
N THR A 705 15.41 24.94 27.81
CA THR A 705 16.87 24.88 27.86
C THR A 705 17.52 24.77 26.47
N GLY A 706 16.76 24.84 25.37
CA GLY A 706 17.28 25.02 24.01
C GLY A 706 18.04 23.84 23.40
N GLY A 707 18.11 22.66 24.05
CA GLY A 707 19.05 21.60 23.66
C GLY A 707 18.47 20.28 23.14
N THR A 708 17.27 19.86 23.54
CA THR A 708 16.76 18.52 23.19
C THR A 708 15.27 18.56 22.90
N GLY A 709 14.92 18.51 21.62
CA GLY A 709 13.55 18.27 21.18
C GLY A 709 13.35 16.87 20.64
N ALA A 710 12.15 16.33 20.76
CA ALA A 710 11.76 15.05 20.18
C ALA A 710 10.90 15.29 18.95
N ASP A 711 11.34 14.75 17.80
CA ASP A 711 10.56 14.73 16.56
C ASP A 711 9.66 13.51 16.51
N THR A 712 8.41 13.70 16.08
CA THR A 712 7.45 12.60 16.01
C THR A 712 6.34 12.82 14.97
N VAL A 713 5.84 11.73 14.39
CA VAL A 713 4.54 11.71 13.67
C VAL A 713 3.37 11.30 14.56
N ASN A 714 3.64 10.91 15.81
CA ASN A 714 2.62 10.52 16.77
C ASN A 714 1.84 11.74 17.29
N GLY A 715 0.74 11.48 18.00
CA GLY A 715 0.05 12.53 18.80
C GLY A 715 0.71 12.77 20.16
N PHE A 716 1.91 12.24 20.38
CA PHE A 716 2.67 12.36 21.62
C PHE A 716 4.17 12.24 21.36
N ALA A 717 5.01 12.75 22.24
CA ALA A 717 6.44 12.46 22.26
C ALA A 717 6.97 12.30 23.69
N ASP A 718 8.00 11.47 23.84
CA ASP A 718 8.71 11.25 25.09
C ASP A 718 10.02 12.05 25.11
N LEU A 719 10.21 12.89 26.12
CA LEU A 719 11.45 13.58 26.44
C LEU A 719 12.13 12.83 27.59
N THR A 720 13.41 12.49 27.45
CA THR A 720 14.20 11.77 28.46
C THR A 720 15.49 12.53 28.78
N GLY A 721 16.18 12.15 29.86
CA GLY A 721 17.44 12.78 30.26
C GLY A 721 17.27 14.15 30.95
N LEU A 722 16.07 14.44 31.45
CA LEU A 722 15.77 15.66 32.18
C LEU A 722 16.23 15.54 33.65
N ALA A 723 16.58 16.67 34.27
CA ALA A 723 16.91 16.69 35.69
C ALA A 723 15.63 16.64 36.56
N ASN A 724 15.56 15.70 37.50
CA ASN A 724 14.47 15.65 38.47
C ASN A 724 14.46 16.88 39.38
N GLY A 725 13.26 17.32 39.77
CA GLY A 725 13.05 18.47 40.65
C GLY A 725 13.23 19.83 39.96
N THR A 726 13.73 19.85 38.72
CA THR A 726 13.88 21.07 37.93
C THR A 726 12.69 21.24 37.00
N ALA A 727 11.95 22.34 37.16
CA ALA A 727 10.85 22.66 36.26
C ALA A 727 11.35 22.91 34.84
N VAL A 728 10.69 22.28 33.86
CA VAL A 728 10.95 22.45 32.43
C VAL A 728 9.69 22.98 31.77
N GLN A 729 9.81 24.01 30.93
CA GLN A 729 8.70 24.39 30.05
C GLN A 729 8.78 23.57 28.78
N VAL A 730 7.68 22.91 28.43
CA VAL A 730 7.52 22.19 27.17
C VAL A 730 6.58 22.94 26.24
N ARG A 731 6.91 22.94 24.94
CA ARG A 731 6.09 23.49 23.86
C ARG A 731 6.07 22.49 22.71
N VAL A 732 5.05 22.54 21.86
CA VAL A 732 4.99 21.72 20.64
C VAL A 732 4.87 22.65 19.44
N VAL A 733 5.65 22.36 18.40
CA VAL A 733 5.49 22.97 17.07
C VAL A 733 5.15 21.88 16.06
N ALA A 734 4.35 22.23 15.06
CA ALA A 734 4.11 21.42 13.87
C ALA A 734 5.02 21.91 12.73
N LEU A 735 5.42 20.99 11.85
CA LEU A 735 6.33 21.27 10.75
C LEU A 735 5.77 20.72 9.44
N ASN A 736 6.01 21.46 8.36
CA ASN A 736 5.80 21.02 6.98
C ASN A 736 6.88 21.64 6.06
N GLY A 737 6.74 21.47 4.74
CA GLY A 737 7.71 22.00 3.76
C GLY A 737 7.81 23.53 3.69
N ALA A 738 6.82 24.27 4.18
CA ALA A 738 6.83 25.74 4.20
C ALA A 738 7.43 26.32 5.48
N GLY A 739 7.59 25.52 6.53
CA GLY A 739 8.27 25.92 7.76
C GLY A 739 7.64 25.37 9.04
N VAL A 740 7.93 26.05 10.13
CA VAL A 740 7.54 25.66 11.49
C VAL A 740 6.37 26.53 11.95
N SER A 741 5.36 25.92 12.58
CA SER A 741 4.22 26.62 13.15
C SER A 741 4.64 27.55 14.29
N ALA A 742 3.74 28.45 14.71
CA ALA A 742 3.84 29.01 16.05
C ALA A 742 3.83 27.88 17.10
N ALA A 743 4.56 28.07 18.19
CA ALA A 743 4.60 27.11 19.29
C ALA A 743 3.28 27.09 20.06
N SER A 744 2.92 25.92 20.58
CA SER A 744 1.84 25.80 21.56
C SER A 744 2.07 26.72 22.77
N GLN A 745 1.00 26.94 23.52
CA GLN A 745 1.15 27.52 24.86
C GLN A 745 2.11 26.64 25.69
N PRO A 746 3.05 27.24 26.45
CA PRO A 746 4.00 26.48 27.23
C PRO A 746 3.29 25.79 28.39
N VAL A 747 3.63 24.53 28.64
CA VAL A 747 3.22 23.81 29.84
C VAL A 747 4.46 23.63 30.71
N THR A 748 4.39 24.08 31.96
CA THR A 748 5.47 23.85 32.93
C THR A 748 5.25 22.50 33.60
N VAL A 749 6.25 21.65 33.55
CA VAL A 749 6.24 20.31 34.14
C VAL A 749 7.55 20.07 34.87
N THR A 750 7.48 19.43 36.03
CA THR A 750 8.68 19.07 36.79
C THR A 750 8.83 17.54 36.74
N PRO A 751 9.87 17.00 36.06
CA PRO A 751 10.23 15.59 36.17
C PRO A 751 10.48 15.27 37.64
N THR A 752 9.83 14.22 38.15
CA THR A 752 9.85 13.88 39.58
C THR A 752 9.70 12.37 39.77
N GLY A 753 10.01 11.91 40.98
CA GLY A 753 9.83 10.50 41.36
C GLY A 753 10.92 9.57 40.85
N THR A 754 10.72 8.27 41.09
CA THR A 754 11.66 7.20 40.74
C THR A 754 11.16 6.29 39.61
N LEU A 755 9.87 6.38 39.26
CA LEU A 755 9.21 5.55 38.27
C LEU A 755 9.46 6.05 36.84
N ALA A 756 9.61 5.13 35.89
CA ALA A 756 9.81 5.44 34.48
C ALA A 756 8.51 5.89 33.78
N LEU A 757 8.64 6.35 32.54
CA LEU A 757 7.49 6.66 31.68
C LEU A 757 6.60 5.43 31.45
N PRO A 758 5.28 5.62 31.28
CA PRO A 758 4.34 4.53 31.06
C PRO A 758 4.54 3.87 29.68
N PRO A 759 3.98 2.66 29.48
CA PRO A 759 3.83 2.07 28.15
C PRO A 759 3.28 3.07 27.13
N LYS A 760 3.76 2.99 25.89
CA LYS A 760 3.25 3.83 24.80
C LYS A 760 1.98 3.21 24.27
N VAL A 761 0.82 3.83 24.51
CA VAL A 761 -0.43 3.38 23.90
C VAL A 761 -0.37 3.66 22.40
N GLN A 762 -0.52 2.62 21.59
CA GLN A 762 -0.45 2.72 20.12
C GLN A 762 -1.82 2.97 19.53
N ASP A 763 -2.83 2.23 20.00
CA ASP A 763 -4.19 2.35 19.52
C ASP A 763 -5.20 1.83 20.56
N VAL A 764 -6.45 2.28 20.44
CA VAL A 764 -7.58 1.76 21.21
C VAL A 764 -8.71 1.47 20.24
N VAL A 765 -8.90 0.19 19.92
CA VAL A 765 -9.82 -0.25 18.87
C VAL A 765 -11.15 -0.71 19.49
N PRO A 766 -12.27 -0.02 19.23
CA PRO A 766 -13.58 -0.48 19.67
C PRO A 766 -13.93 -1.83 19.03
N VAL A 767 -14.53 -2.73 19.82
CA VAL A 767 -14.98 -4.06 19.38
C VAL A 767 -16.33 -4.37 20.01
N ASP A 768 -17.03 -5.37 19.49
CA ASP A 768 -18.28 -5.83 20.09
C ASP A 768 -18.10 -6.13 21.59
N GLY A 769 -18.84 -5.40 22.44
CA GLY A 769 -18.82 -5.57 23.90
C GLY A 769 -17.61 -4.96 24.63
N GLY A 770 -16.78 -4.13 23.98
CA GLY A 770 -15.70 -3.40 24.65
C GLY A 770 -14.67 -2.79 23.69
N PHE A 771 -13.38 -2.94 23.99
CA PHE A 771 -12.28 -2.44 23.16
C PHE A 771 -11.02 -3.30 23.30
N VAL A 772 -10.10 -3.19 22.34
CA VAL A 772 -8.74 -3.73 22.42
C VAL A 772 -7.78 -2.57 22.62
N LEU A 773 -7.04 -2.59 23.71
CA LEU A 773 -5.99 -1.60 24.01
C LEU A 773 -4.66 -2.16 23.52
N GLY A 774 -4.01 -1.42 22.61
CA GLY A 774 -2.70 -1.71 22.06
C GLY A 774 -1.61 -0.83 22.65
N PHE A 775 -0.46 -1.41 23.01
CA PHE A 775 0.60 -0.67 23.68
C PHE A 775 1.97 -1.31 23.51
N ILE A 776 3.03 -0.50 23.54
CA ILE A 776 4.43 -0.95 23.50
C ILE A 776 4.99 -0.95 24.92
N VAL A 777 5.57 -2.08 25.36
CA VAL A 777 6.23 -2.19 26.67
C VAL A 777 7.74 -2.34 26.62
N ALA A 778 8.40 -2.11 27.76
CA ALA A 778 9.81 -2.42 27.96
C ALA A 778 10.05 -3.94 28.00
N PRO A 779 11.24 -4.43 27.60
CA PRO A 779 11.50 -5.86 27.48
C PRO A 779 11.33 -6.68 28.76
N ASP A 780 11.61 -6.06 29.91
CA ASP A 780 11.57 -6.62 31.26
C ASP A 780 10.17 -6.58 31.91
N ALA A 781 9.20 -5.93 31.27
CA ALA A 781 7.86 -5.80 31.84
C ALA A 781 7.11 -7.15 31.77
N THR A 782 6.65 -7.63 32.93
CA THR A 782 5.92 -8.90 33.07
C THR A 782 4.43 -8.70 33.32
N ASP A 783 4.05 -7.69 34.11
CA ASP A 783 2.66 -7.39 34.47
C ASP A 783 2.32 -5.92 34.25
N HIS A 784 1.08 -5.65 33.81
CA HIS A 784 0.57 -4.31 33.55
C HIS A 784 -0.77 -4.09 34.24
N GLN A 785 -0.94 -2.94 34.88
CA GLN A 785 -2.21 -2.53 35.47
C GLN A 785 -2.98 -1.67 34.49
N VAL A 786 -4.26 -1.97 34.30
CA VAL A 786 -5.18 -1.28 33.39
C VAL A 786 -6.33 -0.69 34.21
N ARG A 787 -6.60 0.60 34.00
CA ARG A 787 -7.78 1.30 34.52
C ARG A 787 -8.73 1.62 33.39
N VAL A 788 -9.98 1.22 33.55
CA VAL A 788 -11.08 1.56 32.65
C VAL A 788 -11.86 2.70 33.29
N LEU A 789 -12.10 3.76 32.52
CA LEU A 789 -12.74 4.97 32.99
C LEU A 789 -14.05 5.23 32.25
N ASP A 790 -15.04 5.74 32.98
CA ASP A 790 -16.29 6.28 32.45
C ASP A 790 -16.54 7.66 33.06
N GLY A 791 -16.63 8.69 32.23
CA GLY A 791 -16.75 10.08 32.68
C GLY A 791 -15.63 10.53 33.63
N GLY A 792 -14.41 10.00 33.45
CA GLY A 792 -13.24 10.27 34.31
C GLY A 792 -13.19 9.46 35.61
N THR A 793 -14.20 8.64 35.91
CA THR A 793 -14.23 7.77 37.10
C THR A 793 -13.68 6.38 36.77
N VAL A 794 -12.81 5.82 37.62
CA VAL A 794 -12.33 4.44 37.45
C VAL A 794 -13.46 3.48 37.78
N VAL A 795 -13.98 2.79 36.77
CA VAL A 795 -15.06 1.79 36.91
C VAL A 795 -14.52 0.36 37.03
N ARG A 796 -13.29 0.11 36.59
CA ARG A 796 -12.62 -1.19 36.69
C ARG A 796 -11.11 -1.02 36.70
N GLU A 797 -10.42 -1.81 37.53
CA GLU A 797 -8.97 -1.93 37.54
C GLU A 797 -8.59 -3.41 37.59
N PHE A 798 -7.61 -3.83 36.78
CA PHE A 798 -7.13 -5.20 36.76
C PHE A 798 -5.67 -5.27 36.29
N THR A 799 -5.02 -6.42 36.54
CA THR A 799 -3.66 -6.69 36.09
C THR A 799 -3.69 -7.70 34.95
N THR A 800 -2.85 -7.51 33.94
CA THR A 800 -2.68 -8.43 32.81
C THR A 800 -1.19 -8.73 32.57
N PRO A 801 -0.81 -9.98 32.31
CA PRO A 801 0.56 -10.34 31.94
C PRO A 801 0.84 -10.23 30.44
N LEU A 802 -0.16 -9.81 29.65
CA LEU A 802 -0.05 -9.75 28.20
C LEU A 802 0.82 -8.59 27.73
N LYS A 803 1.59 -8.86 26.68
CA LYS A 803 2.48 -7.89 26.05
C LYS A 803 1.91 -7.46 24.70
N GLY A 804 1.99 -6.17 24.39
CA GLY A 804 1.54 -5.62 23.11
C GLY A 804 0.06 -5.25 23.06
N SER A 805 -0.83 -6.02 23.70
CA SER A 805 -2.28 -5.84 23.58
C SER A 805 -3.07 -6.50 24.71
N VAL A 806 -4.22 -5.92 25.06
CA VAL A 806 -5.19 -6.46 26.04
C VAL A 806 -6.62 -6.24 25.55
N ARG A 807 -7.49 -7.24 25.64
CA ARG A 807 -8.91 -7.10 25.29
C ARG A 807 -9.74 -6.77 26.54
N VAL A 808 -10.39 -5.62 26.53
CA VAL A 808 -11.19 -5.11 27.65
C VAL A 808 -12.68 -5.24 27.34
N THR A 809 -13.43 -5.80 28.28
CA THR A 809 -14.89 -5.93 28.19
C THR A 809 -15.61 -4.82 28.96
N GLY A 810 -16.76 -4.38 28.44
CA GLY A 810 -17.59 -3.33 29.00
C GLY A 810 -17.43 -1.98 28.30
N ALA A 811 -18.38 -1.07 28.54
CA ALA A 811 -18.32 0.29 28.05
C ALA A 811 -17.25 1.11 28.80
N ALA A 812 -16.64 2.07 28.10
CA ALA A 812 -15.64 2.97 28.65
C ALA A 812 -15.59 4.25 27.83
N THR A 813 -15.28 5.38 28.46
CA THR A 813 -14.94 6.63 27.78
C THR A 813 -13.44 6.79 27.62
N ALA A 814 -12.64 6.19 28.50
CA ALA A 814 -11.18 6.25 28.44
C ALA A 814 -10.50 5.06 29.14
N VAL A 815 -9.20 4.92 28.92
CA VAL A 815 -8.36 3.89 29.52
C VAL A 815 -7.00 4.43 29.92
N ARG A 816 -6.41 3.87 30.97
CA ARG A 816 -5.02 4.14 31.38
C ARG A 816 -4.28 2.84 31.65
N ILE A 817 -2.97 2.83 31.40
CA ILE A 817 -2.10 1.67 31.62
C ILE A 817 -0.80 2.07 32.32
N LYS A 818 -0.25 1.16 33.14
CA LYS A 818 1.13 1.24 33.63
C LYS A 818 1.77 -0.14 33.74
N GLY A 819 3.10 -0.18 33.68
CA GLY A 819 3.88 -1.31 34.14
C GLY A 819 4.14 -1.24 35.65
N ALA A 820 4.78 -2.28 36.20
CA ALA A 820 5.12 -2.35 37.64
C ALA A 820 5.95 -1.15 38.13
N ASN A 821 6.92 -0.70 37.33
CA ASN A 821 7.88 0.37 37.67
C ASN A 821 7.66 1.66 36.88
N THR A 822 6.44 1.90 36.38
CA THR A 822 6.11 3.11 35.62
C THR A 822 5.01 3.91 36.29
N VAL A 823 4.96 5.21 36.00
CA VAL A 823 3.77 6.02 36.31
C VAL A 823 2.57 5.56 35.46
N TRP A 824 1.37 6.05 35.78
CA TRP A 824 0.18 5.87 34.92
C TRP A 824 0.30 6.66 33.63
N SER A 825 -0.14 6.07 32.51
CA SER A 825 -0.32 6.78 31.24
C SER A 825 -1.22 8.00 31.37
N GLU A 826 -1.17 8.84 30.36
CA GLU A 826 -2.24 9.75 29.98
C GLU A 826 -3.60 9.02 29.94
N GLU A 827 -4.68 9.77 30.12
CA GLU A 827 -6.01 9.26 29.84
C GLU A 827 -6.20 9.17 28.32
N VAL A 828 -6.30 7.94 27.80
CA VAL A 828 -6.49 7.69 26.37
C VAL A 828 -7.97 7.46 26.10
N PRO A 829 -8.61 8.28 25.24
CA PRO A 829 -10.03 8.16 24.99
C PRO A 829 -10.38 6.89 24.21
N VAL A 830 -11.50 6.27 24.54
CA VAL A 830 -12.11 5.17 23.78
C VAL A 830 -13.12 5.78 22.81
N THR A 831 -12.62 6.31 21.69
CA THR A 831 -13.48 6.98 20.69
C THR A 831 -13.88 6.04 19.56
N ALA A 832 -15.13 6.18 19.11
CA ALA A 832 -15.54 5.57 17.86
C ALA A 832 -14.74 6.15 16.69
N ALA A 833 -14.39 5.31 15.73
CA ALA A 833 -13.68 5.76 14.55
C ALA A 833 -14.56 6.70 13.71
N THR A 834 -13.94 7.67 13.04
CA THR A 834 -14.64 8.73 12.32
C THR A 834 -14.50 8.60 10.80
N PHE A 835 -15.57 8.92 10.08
CA PHE A 835 -15.60 9.14 8.64
C PHE A 835 -15.87 10.62 8.36
N ALA A 836 -15.06 11.26 7.52
CA ALA A 836 -15.16 12.69 7.19
C ALA A 836 -15.07 12.94 5.69
N VAL A 837 -15.73 14.01 5.24
CA VAL A 837 -15.71 14.50 3.85
C VAL A 837 -15.11 15.91 3.87
N HIS A 838 -14.06 16.13 3.10
CA HIS A 838 -13.26 17.37 3.11
C HIS A 838 -13.59 18.32 1.95
N GLY A 839 -14.28 17.82 0.93
CA GLY A 839 -14.63 18.58 -0.26
C GLY A 839 -14.54 17.73 -1.52
N ALA A 840 -14.55 18.38 -2.68
CA ALA A 840 -14.61 17.70 -3.97
C ALA A 840 -13.72 18.37 -5.01
N LEU A 841 -13.22 17.54 -5.94
CA LEU A 841 -12.50 17.92 -7.15
C LEU A 841 -13.41 17.68 -8.34
N THR A 842 -13.29 18.50 -9.38
CA THR A 842 -14.22 18.43 -10.51
C THR A 842 -13.51 18.37 -11.86
N ALA A 843 -14.17 17.80 -12.86
CA ALA A 843 -13.77 17.88 -14.26
C ALA A 843 -14.89 17.39 -15.17
N ASP A 844 -15.21 18.10 -16.25
CA ASP A 844 -16.20 17.73 -17.26
C ASP A 844 -17.44 17.03 -16.68
N ASP A 845 -17.52 15.70 -16.83
CA ASP A 845 -18.62 14.85 -16.38
C ASP A 845 -18.37 14.17 -15.01
N ARG A 846 -17.42 14.69 -14.21
CA ARG A 846 -16.86 13.99 -13.04
C ARG A 846 -16.74 14.86 -11.81
N VAL A 847 -16.90 14.19 -10.68
CA VAL A 847 -16.56 14.67 -9.34
C VAL A 847 -15.70 13.62 -8.63
N ALA A 848 -14.73 14.06 -7.84
CA ALA A 848 -13.99 13.21 -6.93
C ALA A 848 -14.07 13.77 -5.50
N VAL A 849 -14.63 13.01 -4.56
CA VAL A 849 -14.83 13.45 -3.17
C VAL A 849 -13.64 13.05 -2.33
N ARG A 850 -13.02 14.02 -1.65
CA ARG A 850 -11.92 13.79 -0.71
C ARG A 850 -12.47 13.41 0.66
N ILE A 851 -12.00 12.29 1.20
CA ILE A 851 -12.48 11.77 2.49
C ILE A 851 -11.33 11.42 3.44
N THR A 852 -11.64 11.36 4.73
CA THR A 852 -10.90 10.53 5.68
C THR A 852 -11.60 9.17 5.73
N PRO A 853 -10.96 8.09 5.26
CA PRO A 853 -11.55 6.75 5.28
C PRO A 853 -11.88 6.29 6.69
N HIS A 854 -13.00 5.58 6.85
CA HIS A 854 -13.27 4.88 8.11
C HIS A 854 -12.34 3.65 8.22
N PRO A 855 -11.70 3.38 9.37
CA PRO A 855 -10.76 2.25 9.54
C PRO A 855 -11.34 0.87 9.25
N GLN A 856 -12.66 0.71 9.40
CA GLN A 856 -13.41 -0.52 9.13
C GLN A 856 -14.36 -0.38 7.92
N ALA A 857 -14.16 0.63 7.06
CA ALA A 857 -14.92 0.72 5.82
C ALA A 857 -14.69 -0.53 4.98
N GLU A 858 -15.73 -1.04 4.34
CA GLU A 858 -15.62 -2.07 3.29
C GLU A 858 -16.00 -1.49 1.93
N ARG A 859 -16.84 -0.45 1.94
CA ARG A 859 -17.37 0.18 0.74
C ARG A 859 -17.84 1.60 1.02
N TYR A 860 -17.94 2.39 -0.04
CA TYR A 860 -18.53 3.72 -0.02
C TYR A 860 -19.60 3.81 -1.09
N GLU A 861 -20.72 4.44 -0.78
CA GLU A 861 -21.75 4.80 -1.76
C GLU A 861 -21.65 6.29 -2.00
N VAL A 862 -21.40 6.68 -3.25
CA VAL A 862 -21.41 8.07 -3.69
C VAL A 862 -22.61 8.27 -4.60
N THR A 863 -23.51 9.15 -4.19
CA THR A 863 -24.66 9.59 -5.00
C THR A 863 -24.43 11.02 -5.42
N ALA A 864 -24.47 11.30 -6.72
CA ALA A 864 -24.34 12.64 -7.28
C ALA A 864 -25.58 12.96 -8.12
N THR A 865 -26.28 14.05 -7.78
CA THR A 865 -27.50 14.50 -8.47
C THR A 865 -27.32 15.94 -8.94
N GLY A 866 -27.55 16.18 -10.23
CA GLY A 866 -27.38 17.50 -10.84
C GLY A 866 -27.73 17.50 -12.33
N GLY A 867 -28.17 18.64 -12.86
CA GLY A 867 -28.51 18.78 -14.29
C GLY A 867 -29.58 17.81 -14.80
N GLY A 868 -30.51 17.37 -13.94
CA GLY A 868 -31.54 16.38 -14.30
C GLY A 868 -31.07 14.92 -14.31
N ARG A 869 -29.83 14.65 -13.88
CA ARG A 869 -29.25 13.30 -13.83
C ARG A 869 -28.86 12.93 -12.40
N THR A 870 -29.05 11.66 -12.04
CA THR A 870 -28.54 11.07 -10.80
C THR A 870 -27.64 9.89 -11.14
N VAL A 871 -26.44 9.87 -10.56
CA VAL A 871 -25.50 8.76 -10.66
C VAL A 871 -25.22 8.25 -9.26
N VAL A 872 -25.41 6.95 -9.07
CA VAL A 872 -25.06 6.24 -7.84
C VAL A 872 -23.89 5.30 -8.16
N ARG A 873 -22.83 5.36 -7.36
CA ARG A 873 -21.67 4.48 -7.48
C ARG A 873 -21.34 3.89 -6.11
N VAL A 874 -21.25 2.57 -6.04
CA VAL A 874 -20.62 1.87 -4.92
C VAL A 874 -19.15 1.65 -5.26
N VAL A 875 -18.26 2.01 -4.34
CA VAL A 875 -16.82 1.82 -4.43
C VAL A 875 -16.42 0.84 -3.34
N GLU A 876 -15.96 -0.33 -3.74
CA GLU A 876 -15.49 -1.37 -2.84
C GLU A 876 -14.04 -1.12 -2.48
N SER A 877 -13.83 -0.25 -1.50
CA SER A 877 -12.51 0.15 -1.01
C SER A 877 -12.61 0.56 0.45
N SER A 878 -11.51 0.39 1.17
CA SER A 878 -11.38 0.67 2.59
C SER A 878 -10.43 1.82 2.87
N ALA A 879 -9.40 2.02 2.05
CA ALA A 879 -8.34 3.00 2.31
C ALA A 879 -8.10 4.03 1.18
N VAL A 880 -8.93 4.07 0.15
CA VAL A 880 -8.87 5.13 -0.86
C VAL A 880 -9.37 6.46 -0.27
N GLU A 881 -8.57 7.50 -0.39
CA GLU A 881 -8.89 8.84 0.12
C GLU A 881 -9.71 9.68 -0.88
N LEU A 882 -9.82 9.23 -2.14
CA LEU A 882 -10.51 9.97 -3.20
C LEU A 882 -11.55 9.09 -3.94
N LEU A 883 -12.83 9.37 -3.71
CA LEU A 883 -13.94 8.62 -4.33
C LEU A 883 -14.43 9.32 -5.59
N THR A 884 -14.25 8.69 -6.75
CA THR A 884 -14.60 9.28 -8.05
C THR A 884 -16.01 8.90 -8.51
N VAL A 885 -16.71 9.80 -9.21
CA VAL A 885 -17.97 9.56 -9.93
C VAL A 885 -17.86 10.22 -11.30
N ALA A 886 -18.39 9.57 -12.34
CA ALA A 886 -18.34 10.02 -13.73
C ALA A 886 -19.73 9.97 -14.38
N GLY A 887 -19.86 10.44 -15.62
CA GLY A 887 -21.13 10.46 -16.34
C GLY A 887 -22.14 11.46 -15.78
N LEU A 888 -21.66 12.55 -15.17
CA LEU A 888 -22.45 13.67 -14.69
C LEU A 888 -22.68 14.68 -15.81
N VAL A 889 -23.63 15.60 -15.62
CA VAL A 889 -23.84 16.71 -16.55
C VAL A 889 -22.73 17.74 -16.33
N ALA A 890 -22.01 18.08 -17.40
CA ALA A 890 -20.96 19.10 -17.35
C ALA A 890 -21.55 20.50 -17.08
N ASP A 891 -20.77 21.36 -16.42
CA ASP A 891 -21.15 22.73 -16.02
C ASP A 891 -22.46 22.83 -15.22
N ALA A 892 -22.79 21.78 -14.46
CA ALA A 892 -24.00 21.73 -13.64
C ALA A 892 -23.64 21.60 -12.15
N ALA A 893 -24.42 22.26 -11.30
CA ALA A 893 -24.36 22.06 -9.86
C ALA A 893 -24.74 20.61 -9.53
N GLN A 894 -23.92 19.98 -8.68
CA GLN A 894 -24.06 18.61 -8.21
C GLN A 894 -24.24 18.62 -6.70
N GLN A 895 -25.32 18.00 -6.23
CA GLN A 895 -25.46 17.60 -4.84
C GLN A 895 -24.83 16.21 -4.70
N VAL A 896 -23.72 16.11 -3.97
CA VAL A 896 -22.96 14.87 -3.82
C VAL A 896 -23.06 14.39 -2.39
N SER A 897 -23.52 13.16 -2.20
CA SER A 897 -23.70 12.50 -0.92
C SER A 897 -22.83 11.26 -0.83
N VAL A 898 -22.07 11.12 0.25
CA VAL A 898 -21.23 9.95 0.52
C VAL A 898 -21.69 9.23 1.79
N ARG A 899 -21.82 7.90 1.71
CA ARG A 899 -22.05 7.02 2.85
C ARG A 899 -20.93 6.01 2.95
N CYS A 900 -20.52 5.69 4.17
CA CYS A 900 -19.57 4.64 4.46
C CYS A 900 -20.32 3.36 4.86
N GLY A 901 -20.01 2.24 4.22
CA GLY A 901 -20.54 0.93 4.54
C GLY A 901 -19.49 0.12 5.30
N THR A 902 -19.89 -0.43 6.44
CA THR A 902 -19.12 -1.38 7.24
C THR A 902 -19.92 -2.68 7.39
N ALA A 903 -19.35 -3.69 8.04
CA ALA A 903 -20.10 -4.89 8.43
C ALA A 903 -21.36 -4.60 9.26
N ALA A 904 -21.40 -3.47 9.99
CA ALA A 904 -22.56 -3.03 10.78
C ALA A 904 -23.64 -2.34 9.94
N GLY A 905 -23.38 -2.04 8.67
CA GLY A 905 -24.29 -1.35 7.76
C GLY A 905 -23.75 0.00 7.28
N TRP A 906 -24.66 0.82 6.75
CA TRP A 906 -24.34 2.12 6.16
C TRP A 906 -24.45 3.28 7.15
N SER A 907 -23.50 4.21 7.10
CA SER A 907 -23.55 5.48 7.82
C SER A 907 -24.69 6.38 7.31
N ALA A 908 -25.01 7.41 8.10
CA ALA A 908 -25.74 8.57 7.59
C ALA A 908 -24.94 9.23 6.44
N PRO A 909 -25.63 9.80 5.44
CA PRO A 909 -24.99 10.50 4.34
C PRO A 909 -24.29 11.79 4.79
N ARG A 910 -23.11 12.06 4.22
CA ARG A 910 -22.42 13.35 4.28
C ARG A 910 -22.55 14.02 2.91
N THR A 911 -23.18 15.19 2.86
CA THR A 911 -23.50 15.88 1.60
C THR A 911 -22.67 17.15 1.43
N LEU A 912 -22.25 17.40 0.19
CA LEU A 912 -21.66 18.66 -0.25
C LEU A 912 -22.29 19.09 -1.57
N THR A 913 -22.23 20.39 -1.85
CA THR A 913 -22.61 20.95 -3.15
C THR A 913 -21.34 21.33 -3.89
N THR A 914 -21.22 20.91 -5.15
CA THR A 914 -20.11 21.26 -6.04
C THR A 914 -20.66 21.60 -7.43
N ARG A 915 -19.83 22.08 -8.35
CA ARG A 915 -20.22 22.29 -9.76
C ARG A 915 -19.19 21.62 -10.64
N THR A 916 -19.63 20.75 -11.54
CA THR A 916 -18.74 20.21 -12.57
C THR A 916 -18.17 21.35 -13.41
N THR A 917 -16.91 21.28 -13.81
CA THR A 917 -16.27 22.30 -14.65
C THR A 917 -16.26 21.86 -16.11
N PRO A 918 -16.30 22.74 -17.11
CA PRO A 918 -16.18 22.34 -18.51
C PRO A 918 -14.87 21.58 -18.80
N PRO A 919 -14.82 20.79 -19.90
CA PRO A 919 -13.59 20.18 -20.39
C PRO A 919 -12.46 21.20 -20.49
N LEU A 920 -11.23 20.75 -20.22
CA LEU A 920 -10.06 21.57 -20.54
C LEU A 920 -10.06 21.83 -22.06
N PRO A 921 -9.77 23.07 -22.51
CA PRO A 921 -9.52 23.36 -23.91
C PRO A 921 -8.46 22.39 -24.47
N THR A 922 -8.56 21.96 -25.72
CA THR A 922 -7.65 20.96 -26.31
C THR A 922 -6.52 21.58 -27.16
N GLY A 923 -6.55 22.89 -27.40
CA GLY A 923 -5.56 23.61 -28.19
C GLY A 923 -4.40 24.15 -27.34
N ALA A 924 -3.16 23.96 -27.82
CA ALA A 924 -2.02 24.68 -27.29
C ALA A 924 -2.16 26.18 -27.61
N PRO A 925 -1.73 27.08 -26.70
CA PRO A 925 -1.69 28.50 -27.00
C PRO A 925 -0.69 28.81 -28.12
N ALA A 926 -0.83 29.97 -28.75
CA ALA A 926 0.14 30.47 -29.72
C ALA A 926 1.51 30.69 -29.06
N THR A 927 2.59 30.59 -29.85
CA THR A 927 3.95 30.92 -29.39
C THR A 927 4.05 32.41 -29.03
N PRO A 928 4.54 32.77 -27.83
CA PRO A 928 4.80 34.16 -27.48
C PRO A 928 5.81 34.82 -28.41
N THR A 929 5.56 36.08 -28.75
CA THR A 929 6.44 36.91 -29.58
C THR A 929 6.79 38.21 -28.86
N GLY A 930 7.74 38.98 -29.41
CA GLY A 930 8.10 40.29 -28.87
C GLY A 930 8.80 40.24 -27.51
N LEU A 931 9.42 39.11 -27.14
CA LEU A 931 10.18 39.01 -25.89
C LEU A 931 11.35 40.00 -25.91
N GLY A 932 11.35 40.91 -24.94
CA GLY A 932 12.40 41.88 -24.71
C GLY A 932 12.50 42.24 -23.23
N SER A 933 13.27 43.28 -22.93
CA SER A 933 13.32 43.86 -21.59
C SER A 933 13.33 45.39 -21.65
N SER A 934 12.85 46.01 -20.59
CA SER A 934 12.98 47.44 -20.31
C SER A 934 13.61 47.61 -18.93
N THR A 935 14.43 48.64 -18.75
CA THR A 935 14.98 49.01 -17.44
C THR A 935 14.52 50.42 -17.10
N THR A 936 13.87 50.56 -15.94
CA THR A 936 13.45 51.85 -15.38
C THR A 936 13.89 51.88 -13.92
N ASP A 937 14.50 52.99 -13.49
CA ASP A 937 15.05 53.17 -12.14
C ASP A 937 15.96 52.02 -11.68
N GLY A 938 16.75 51.47 -12.61
CA GLY A 938 17.68 50.37 -12.35
C GLY A 938 17.03 48.97 -12.26
N VAL A 939 15.70 48.86 -12.35
CA VAL A 939 14.96 47.60 -12.32
C VAL A 939 14.62 47.16 -13.74
N THR A 940 15.04 45.96 -14.10
CA THR A 940 14.75 45.32 -15.39
C THR A 940 13.46 44.52 -15.31
N THR A 941 12.60 44.73 -16.30
CA THR A 941 11.33 44.02 -16.49
C THR A 941 11.35 43.37 -17.87
N LEU A 942 11.15 42.05 -17.93
CA LEU A 942 10.85 41.37 -19.19
C LEU A 942 9.46 41.76 -19.67
N VAL A 943 9.32 41.92 -20.97
CA VAL A 943 8.06 42.23 -21.64
C VAL A 943 7.90 41.33 -22.86
N TRP A 944 6.68 40.89 -23.14
CA TRP A 944 6.35 40.13 -24.34
C TRP A 944 4.92 40.43 -24.78
N SER A 945 4.55 39.96 -25.98
CA SER A 945 3.20 40.11 -26.50
C SER A 945 2.27 39.02 -25.96
N ALA A 946 1.02 39.38 -25.69
CA ALA A 946 0.01 38.40 -25.31
C ALA A 946 -0.17 37.36 -26.43
N ALA A 947 -0.06 36.08 -26.09
CA ALA A 947 -0.30 34.98 -27.00
C ALA A 947 -1.78 34.55 -26.97
N ALA A 948 -2.35 34.31 -28.15
CA ALA A 948 -3.72 33.81 -28.26
C ALA A 948 -3.87 32.46 -27.52
N GLY A 949 -4.93 32.33 -26.72
CA GLY A 949 -5.21 31.13 -25.91
C GLY A 949 -4.35 30.97 -24.66
N ALA A 950 -3.45 31.92 -24.36
CA ALA A 950 -2.61 31.86 -23.17
C ALA A 950 -3.41 32.16 -21.90
N ALA A 951 -3.42 31.20 -20.98
CA ALA A 951 -3.88 31.38 -19.61
C ALA A 951 -2.82 32.05 -18.71
N GLY A 952 -1.55 31.96 -19.11
CA GLY A 952 -0.39 32.51 -18.46
C GLY A 952 0.88 32.14 -19.21
N TYR A 953 2.04 32.31 -18.58
CA TYR A 953 3.34 32.07 -19.20
C TYR A 953 4.33 31.41 -18.23
N LEU A 954 5.13 30.48 -18.76
CA LEU A 954 6.36 30.03 -18.11
C LEU A 954 7.47 30.93 -18.59
N VAL A 955 8.20 31.52 -17.65
CA VAL A 955 9.45 32.21 -17.96
C VAL A 955 10.58 31.29 -17.54
N ALA A 956 11.38 30.87 -18.52
CA ALA A 956 12.57 30.08 -18.29
C ALA A 956 13.82 30.93 -18.47
N ALA A 957 14.84 30.65 -17.67
CA ALA A 957 16.12 31.33 -17.71
C ALA A 957 17.25 30.32 -17.82
N ALA A 958 18.24 30.65 -18.64
CA ALA A 958 19.50 29.94 -18.75
C ALA A 958 20.64 30.88 -18.34
N ASP A 959 21.19 30.63 -17.15
CA ASP A 959 22.35 31.35 -16.66
C ASP A 959 23.57 30.41 -16.54
N CYS A 960 24.29 30.27 -17.66
CA CYS A 960 25.45 29.38 -17.75
C CYS A 960 25.15 27.98 -17.20
N GLY A 961 24.00 27.43 -17.57
CA GLY A 961 23.44 26.20 -17.04
C GLY A 961 22.23 25.73 -17.84
N PRO A 962 21.65 24.57 -17.50
CA PRO A 962 20.39 24.14 -18.10
C PRO A 962 19.32 25.21 -17.88
N GLU A 963 18.48 25.40 -18.90
CA GLU A 963 17.33 26.28 -18.82
C GLU A 963 16.37 25.77 -17.73
N ARG A 964 15.96 26.65 -16.80
CA ARG A 964 15.04 26.33 -15.70
C ARG A 964 13.88 27.30 -15.72
N THR A 965 12.66 26.82 -15.45
CA THR A 965 11.52 27.69 -15.20
C THR A 965 11.78 28.51 -13.93
N VAL A 966 11.89 29.82 -14.08
CA VAL A 966 12.15 30.77 -12.97
C VAL A 966 10.89 31.48 -12.51
N ALA A 967 9.84 31.52 -13.35
CA ALA A 967 8.55 32.06 -12.97
C ALA A 967 7.40 31.38 -13.72
N VAL A 968 6.25 31.32 -13.06
CA VAL A 968 4.95 30.96 -13.63
C VAL A 968 4.01 32.14 -13.38
N VAL A 969 3.59 32.84 -14.43
CA VAL A 969 2.78 34.06 -14.30
C VAL A 969 1.40 33.87 -14.92
N ALA A 970 0.35 34.26 -14.19
CA ALA A 970 -1.03 34.17 -14.65
C ALA A 970 -1.42 35.44 -15.43
N GLY A 971 -1.71 35.32 -16.72
CA GLY A 971 -2.19 36.42 -17.59
C GLY A 971 -1.24 37.60 -17.82
N ALA A 972 -0.22 37.80 -16.99
CA ALA A 972 0.73 38.90 -17.11
C ALA A 972 1.66 38.69 -18.32
N THR A 973 1.91 39.75 -19.08
CA THR A 973 2.87 39.77 -20.19
C THR A 973 4.18 40.46 -19.84
N THR A 974 4.39 40.65 -18.55
CA THR A 974 5.60 41.25 -17.99
C THR A 974 6.07 40.44 -16.78
N LEU A 975 7.38 40.45 -16.54
CA LEU A 975 7.98 39.87 -15.34
C LEU A 975 9.08 40.80 -14.84
N VAL A 976 8.92 41.31 -13.64
CA VAL A 976 9.97 42.08 -12.97
C VAL A 976 11.08 41.11 -12.56
N LEU A 977 12.28 41.31 -13.09
CA LEU A 977 13.44 40.47 -12.79
C LEU A 977 14.31 41.01 -11.64
N GLY A 978 14.20 42.30 -11.33
CA GLY A 978 15.02 42.98 -10.33
C GLY A 978 16.10 43.86 -10.96
N ALA A 979 17.17 44.17 -10.22
CA ALA A 979 18.21 45.09 -10.69
C ALA A 979 18.89 44.61 -11.98
N GLN A 980 19.14 45.51 -12.94
CA GLN A 980 19.70 45.16 -14.25
C GLN A 980 21.03 44.40 -14.14
N SER A 981 21.90 44.81 -13.22
CA SER A 981 23.17 44.14 -12.95
C SER A 981 23.00 42.67 -12.55
N GLY A 982 21.92 42.33 -11.85
CA GLY A 982 21.60 40.96 -11.42
C GLY A 982 21.10 40.06 -12.54
N VAL A 983 20.64 40.61 -13.66
CA VAL A 983 19.97 39.82 -14.73
C VAL A 983 20.59 39.97 -16.11
N ALA A 984 21.49 40.93 -16.31
CA ALA A 984 22.21 41.14 -17.56
C ALA A 984 23.00 39.89 -17.99
N GLY A 985 22.95 39.55 -19.28
CA GLY A 985 23.61 38.38 -19.86
C GLY A 985 22.90 37.04 -19.61
N ILE A 986 21.77 37.01 -18.89
CA ILE A 986 20.93 35.80 -18.77
C ILE A 986 20.04 35.68 -20.00
N ALA A 987 19.98 34.49 -20.58
CA ALA A 987 19.06 34.18 -21.66
C ALA A 987 17.70 33.75 -21.09
N TYR A 988 16.62 34.36 -21.58
CA TYR A 988 15.25 34.05 -21.20
C TYR A 988 14.45 33.54 -22.38
N ARG A 989 13.51 32.64 -22.10
CA ARG A 989 12.44 32.24 -23.01
C ARG A 989 11.11 32.30 -22.30
N VAL A 990 10.08 32.63 -23.07
CA VAL A 990 8.71 32.65 -22.57
C VAL A 990 7.91 31.61 -23.34
N THR A 991 7.23 30.74 -22.61
CA THR A 991 6.33 29.73 -23.16
C THR A 991 4.91 30.09 -22.72
N ALA A 992 3.99 30.26 -23.67
CA ALA A 992 2.59 30.45 -23.31
C ALA A 992 2.05 29.14 -22.76
N VAL A 993 1.22 29.26 -21.73
CA VAL A 993 0.53 28.12 -21.15
C VAL A 993 -0.95 28.38 -21.18
N GLY A 994 -1.68 27.46 -21.75
CA GLY A 994 -3.12 27.38 -21.69
C GLY A 994 -3.52 26.14 -20.90
N GLU A 995 -4.80 26.07 -20.55
CA GLU A 995 -5.37 24.87 -19.96
C GLU A 995 -5.28 23.64 -20.92
N GLY A 996 -5.11 23.87 -22.23
CA GLY A 996 -4.87 22.83 -23.23
C GLY A 996 -3.42 22.42 -23.48
N GLY A 997 -2.47 22.99 -22.76
CA GLY A 997 -1.05 22.66 -22.88
C GLY A 997 -0.15 23.89 -23.02
N THR A 998 1.09 23.66 -23.43
CA THR A 998 2.10 24.71 -23.62
C THR A 998 2.35 24.96 -25.11
N SER A 999 2.64 26.21 -25.47
CA SER A 999 3.15 26.54 -26.81
C SER A 999 4.60 26.03 -26.99
N ALA A 1000 5.16 26.19 -28.18
CA ALA A 1000 6.62 26.25 -28.30
C ALA A 1000 7.16 27.48 -27.53
N PRO A 1001 8.40 27.45 -27.02
CA PRO A 1001 8.99 28.62 -26.39
C PRO A 1001 9.25 29.72 -27.41
N SER A 1002 9.25 30.98 -26.95
CA SER A 1002 9.69 32.13 -27.74
C SER A 1002 11.13 31.97 -28.24
N ALA A 1003 11.52 32.80 -29.20
CA ALA A 1003 12.93 33.06 -29.45
C ALA A 1003 13.63 33.50 -28.14
N GLY A 1004 14.87 33.07 -27.95
CA GLY A 1004 15.64 33.40 -26.76
C GLY A 1004 16.02 34.87 -26.75
N TYR A 1005 15.91 35.50 -25.59
CA TYR A 1005 16.28 36.90 -25.38
C TYR A 1005 17.33 37.02 -24.28
N VAL A 1006 18.47 37.62 -24.58
CA VAL A 1006 19.52 37.90 -23.59
C VAL A 1006 19.34 39.32 -23.09
N VAL A 1007 19.20 39.50 -21.77
CA VAL A 1007 19.10 40.85 -21.19
C VAL A 1007 20.40 41.61 -21.44
N PRO A 1008 20.38 42.81 -22.05
CA PRO A 1008 21.59 43.57 -22.37
C PRO A 1008 22.21 44.22 -21.12
N GLY A 1009 23.53 44.41 -21.17
CA GLY A 1009 24.31 45.09 -20.13
C GLY A 1009 25.47 44.23 -19.62
N THR A 1010 26.29 44.81 -18.73
CA THR A 1010 27.37 44.10 -18.06
C THR A 1010 26.81 43.31 -16.87
N PRO A 1011 27.02 41.98 -16.81
CA PRO A 1011 26.61 41.18 -15.66
C PRO A 1011 27.30 41.67 -14.38
N GLY A 1012 26.54 41.89 -13.31
CA GLY A 1012 27.05 42.08 -11.95
C GLY A 1012 27.00 40.79 -11.14
N PRO A 1013 27.48 40.82 -9.87
CA PRO A 1013 27.38 39.67 -8.97
C PRO A 1013 25.92 39.26 -8.77
N ARG A 1014 25.62 37.96 -8.90
CA ARG A 1014 24.26 37.43 -8.75
C ARG A 1014 24.24 36.04 -8.17
N GLN A 1015 23.08 35.63 -7.68
CA GLN A 1015 22.96 34.31 -7.07
C GLN A 1015 23.14 33.19 -8.10
N VAL A 1016 24.04 32.25 -7.82
CA VAL A 1016 24.23 31.03 -8.62
C VAL A 1016 24.01 29.81 -7.73
N THR A 1017 23.09 28.93 -8.12
CA THR A 1017 22.87 27.64 -7.46
C THR A 1017 23.35 26.52 -8.37
N VAL A 1018 24.19 25.64 -7.83
CA VAL A 1018 24.68 24.43 -8.51
C VAL A 1018 24.07 23.22 -7.82
N THR A 1019 23.44 22.33 -8.58
CA THR A 1019 22.77 21.11 -8.09
C THR A 1019 23.37 19.85 -8.73
N PRO A 1020 23.04 18.63 -8.27
CA PRO A 1020 23.58 17.40 -8.83
C PRO A 1020 23.15 17.13 -10.28
N LEU A 1021 22.23 17.93 -10.82
CA LEU A 1021 21.82 17.89 -12.22
C LEU A 1021 22.76 18.68 -13.15
N ASP A 1022 23.63 19.54 -12.62
CA ASP A 1022 24.50 20.39 -13.43
C ASP A 1022 25.76 19.66 -13.89
N THR A 1023 25.57 18.47 -14.49
CA THR A 1023 26.63 17.57 -14.97
C THR A 1023 27.03 17.81 -16.43
N THR A 1024 26.33 18.70 -17.14
CA THR A 1024 26.67 19.14 -18.50
C THR A 1024 27.56 20.38 -18.47
N ALA A 1025 28.28 20.59 -19.56
CA ALA A 1025 29.14 21.77 -19.71
C ALA A 1025 28.28 23.05 -19.77
N ASP A 1026 28.72 24.08 -19.04
CA ASP A 1026 28.12 25.40 -19.05
C ASP A 1026 28.63 26.29 -20.18
N CYS A 1027 28.28 27.58 -20.13
CA CYS A 1027 28.68 28.59 -21.10
C CYS A 1027 30.22 28.77 -21.20
N ALA A 1028 30.99 28.34 -20.18
CA ALA A 1028 32.44 28.38 -20.15
C ALA A 1028 33.06 27.01 -20.46
N GLY A 1029 32.26 26.03 -20.92
CA GLY A 1029 32.70 24.67 -21.17
C GLY A 1029 32.97 23.85 -19.89
N SER A 1030 32.62 24.39 -18.71
CA SER A 1030 32.91 23.76 -17.42
C SER A 1030 31.70 22.99 -16.91
N VAL A 1031 31.93 21.80 -16.37
CA VAL A 1031 30.86 21.03 -15.70
C VAL A 1031 30.79 21.49 -14.25
N ARG A 1032 29.62 21.98 -13.84
CA ARG A 1032 29.46 22.69 -12.57
C ARG A 1032 29.33 21.75 -11.38
N TYR A 1033 28.84 20.53 -11.56
CA TYR A 1033 28.79 19.52 -10.51
C TYR A 1033 29.53 18.24 -10.91
N ARG A 1034 30.43 17.76 -10.05
CA ARG A 1034 31.19 16.51 -10.26
C ARG A 1034 31.35 15.71 -8.98
N GLU A 1035 31.35 14.40 -9.11
CA GLU A 1035 31.60 13.45 -8.01
C GLU A 1035 32.86 12.62 -8.31
N THR A 1036 33.63 12.29 -7.29
CA THR A 1036 34.68 11.27 -7.33
C THR A 1036 34.49 10.29 -6.19
N GLY A 1037 34.91 9.04 -6.38
CA GLY A 1037 34.62 7.95 -5.45
C GLY A 1037 33.17 7.45 -5.58
N THR A 1038 32.65 6.84 -4.51
CA THR A 1038 31.34 6.17 -4.55
C THR A 1038 30.27 7.10 -3.99
N TRP A 1039 29.34 7.51 -4.86
CA TRP A 1039 28.15 8.30 -4.50
C TRP A 1039 26.88 7.62 -5.01
N LEU A 1040 25.89 7.47 -4.13
CA LEU A 1040 24.61 6.84 -4.42
C LEU A 1040 23.48 7.87 -4.36
N ALA A 1041 22.42 7.61 -5.13
CA ALA A 1041 21.20 8.42 -5.04
C ALA A 1041 20.42 8.07 -3.77
N SER A 1042 19.83 9.08 -3.15
CA SER A 1042 19.02 9.00 -1.93
C SER A 1042 17.55 9.20 -2.25
N SER A 1043 16.65 8.59 -1.48
CA SER A 1043 15.20 8.89 -1.51
C SER A 1043 14.88 10.29 -0.96
N LEU A 1044 15.82 10.93 -0.26
CA LEU A 1044 15.66 12.27 0.29
C LEU A 1044 15.62 13.31 -0.85
N ALA A 1045 14.59 14.15 -0.83
CA ALA A 1045 14.44 15.23 -1.79
C ALA A 1045 15.48 16.34 -1.55
N GLY A 1046 16.13 16.74 -2.64
CA GLY A 1046 16.92 17.95 -2.76
C GLY A 1046 16.06 19.19 -2.91
N VAL A 1047 16.72 20.35 -2.99
CA VAL A 1047 16.04 21.66 -3.07
C VAL A 1047 15.15 21.84 -4.31
N ASP A 1048 15.39 21.07 -5.37
CA ASP A 1048 14.64 21.07 -6.63
C ASP A 1048 13.78 19.81 -6.83
N GLY A 1049 13.53 19.06 -5.75
CA GLY A 1049 12.77 17.81 -5.79
C GLY A 1049 13.54 16.62 -6.36
N THR A 1050 14.81 16.81 -6.73
CA THR A 1050 15.66 15.73 -7.22
C THR A 1050 16.19 14.85 -6.08
N PRO A 1051 16.46 13.55 -6.30
CA PRO A 1051 17.16 12.72 -5.33
C PRO A 1051 18.48 13.34 -4.88
N SER A 1052 18.66 13.52 -3.57
CA SER A 1052 19.96 13.92 -3.02
C SER A 1052 20.99 12.82 -3.24
N ARG A 1053 22.27 13.14 -3.06
CA ARG A 1053 23.40 12.20 -3.20
C ARG A 1053 23.95 11.87 -1.82
N TYR A 1054 24.50 10.68 -1.64
CA TYR A 1054 25.17 10.31 -0.39
C TYR A 1054 26.39 9.43 -0.62
N SER A 1055 27.33 9.52 0.32
CA SER A 1055 28.51 8.65 0.39
C SER A 1055 28.89 8.43 1.86
N ASP A 1056 29.22 7.20 2.21
CA ASP A 1056 29.89 6.79 3.45
C ASP A 1056 31.32 6.29 3.20
N THR A 1057 31.80 6.45 1.96
CA THR A 1057 33.10 5.98 1.53
C THR A 1057 34.12 7.09 1.72
N GLY A 1058 34.95 6.96 2.76
CA GLY A 1058 35.98 7.92 3.13
C GLY A 1058 36.83 8.36 1.94
N GLY A 1059 36.98 9.68 1.76
CA GLY A 1059 37.76 10.27 0.67
C GLY A 1059 36.98 10.54 -0.63
N SER A 1060 35.73 10.07 -0.76
CA SER A 1060 34.86 10.44 -1.89
C SER A 1060 34.54 11.93 -1.85
N THR A 1061 34.47 12.61 -3.00
CA THR A 1061 34.17 14.05 -3.04
C THR A 1061 33.01 14.41 -3.94
N ALA A 1062 32.25 15.43 -3.53
CA ALA A 1062 31.26 16.11 -4.35
C ALA A 1062 31.68 17.58 -4.52
N THR A 1063 31.79 18.04 -5.76
CA THR A 1063 32.33 19.35 -6.11
C THR A 1063 31.27 20.20 -6.82
N TRP A 1064 31.05 21.41 -6.32
CA TRP A 1064 30.23 22.46 -6.93
C TRP A 1064 31.13 23.61 -7.39
N ALA A 1065 31.29 23.79 -8.70
CA ALA A 1065 32.13 24.80 -9.33
C ALA A 1065 31.27 25.70 -10.25
N PRO A 1066 30.71 26.81 -9.73
CA PRO A 1066 29.94 27.73 -10.56
C PRO A 1066 30.83 28.49 -11.56
N THR A 1067 30.25 28.88 -12.70
CA THR A 1067 30.78 29.98 -13.50
C THR A 1067 30.21 31.30 -13.01
N LEU A 1068 31.03 32.12 -12.35
CA LEU A 1068 30.65 33.44 -11.86
C LEU A 1068 30.89 34.48 -12.94
N ARG A 1069 29.86 35.22 -13.35
CA ARG A 1069 29.97 36.21 -14.44
C ARG A 1069 30.54 37.56 -14.03
N ALA A 1070 30.67 37.79 -12.72
CA ALA A 1070 31.28 38.99 -12.16
C ALA A 1070 32.03 38.63 -10.88
N ALA A 1071 33.17 39.30 -10.68
CA ALA A 1071 33.86 39.26 -9.40
C ALA A 1071 33.01 39.95 -8.32
N GLY A 1072 33.03 39.45 -7.10
CA GLY A 1072 32.23 39.99 -6.01
C GLY A 1072 32.36 39.18 -4.72
N THR A 1073 31.74 39.69 -3.66
CA THR A 1073 31.63 38.98 -2.38
C THR A 1073 30.35 38.15 -2.39
N TYR A 1074 30.46 36.85 -2.11
CA TYR A 1074 29.35 35.92 -2.09
C TYR A 1074 29.26 35.22 -0.74
N ARG A 1075 28.06 35.22 -0.16
CA ARG A 1075 27.66 34.25 0.86
C ARG A 1075 27.45 32.89 0.19
N VAL A 1076 28.13 31.87 0.69
CA VAL A 1076 28.05 30.51 0.20
C VAL A 1076 27.22 29.70 1.17
N GLU A 1077 26.19 29.04 0.65
CA GLU A 1077 25.24 28.24 1.42
C GLU A 1077 25.13 26.84 0.80
N VAL A 1078 24.87 25.83 1.62
CA VAL A 1078 24.66 24.45 1.18
C VAL A 1078 23.28 23.96 1.61
N TRP A 1079 22.58 23.24 0.72
CA TRP A 1079 21.36 22.52 1.07
C TRP A 1079 21.71 21.16 1.63
N VAL A 1080 21.28 20.89 2.85
CA VAL A 1080 21.46 19.60 3.51
C VAL A 1080 20.11 18.88 3.58
N PRO A 1081 19.93 17.72 2.94
CA PRO A 1081 18.71 16.93 3.08
C PRO A 1081 18.49 16.50 4.53
N ALA A 1082 17.26 16.59 5.03
CA ALA A 1082 16.94 16.20 6.40
C ALA A 1082 17.14 14.70 6.61
N SER A 1083 18.17 14.33 7.37
CA SER A 1083 18.39 12.95 7.79
C SER A 1083 19.21 12.87 9.05
N THR A 1084 18.72 12.07 10.01
CA THR A 1084 19.41 11.76 11.25
C THR A 1084 20.55 10.77 11.07
N SER A 1085 20.69 10.15 9.89
CA SER A 1085 21.83 9.28 9.57
C SER A 1085 23.01 10.02 8.96
N SER A 1086 22.89 11.34 8.74
CA SER A 1086 23.97 12.15 8.16
C SER A 1086 25.14 12.33 9.15
N THR A 1087 26.31 12.68 8.63
CA THR A 1087 27.46 13.03 9.46
C THR A 1087 27.23 14.34 10.23
N THR A 1088 27.67 14.40 11.48
CA THR A 1088 27.68 15.64 12.28
C THR A 1088 28.93 16.49 12.02
N ALA A 1089 29.86 16.01 11.17
CA ALA A 1089 31.13 16.67 10.88
C ALA A 1089 31.48 16.62 9.39
N ALA A 1090 30.57 17.09 8.53
CA ALA A 1090 30.83 17.19 7.08
C ALA A 1090 31.88 18.28 6.79
N ALA A 1091 32.97 17.91 6.13
CA ALA A 1091 34.05 18.83 5.77
C ALA A 1091 33.80 19.46 4.38
N TYR A 1092 33.56 20.77 4.36
CA TYR A 1092 33.45 21.57 3.15
C TYR A 1092 34.70 22.42 2.94
N GLN A 1093 35.30 22.34 1.77
CA GLN A 1093 36.42 23.15 1.35
C GLN A 1093 35.95 24.17 0.31
N ILE A 1094 36.15 25.46 0.57
CA ILE A 1094 35.71 26.57 -0.27
C ILE A 1094 36.95 27.23 -0.89
N THR A 1095 37.11 27.13 -2.21
CA THR A 1095 38.14 27.86 -2.97
C THR A 1095 37.56 29.19 -3.42
N HIS A 1096 38.17 30.29 -2.99
CA HIS A 1096 37.76 31.67 -3.26
C HIS A 1096 38.98 32.51 -3.69
N ALA A 1097 38.81 33.80 -4.03
CA ALA A 1097 39.88 34.63 -4.59
C ALA A 1097 41.07 34.85 -3.64
N GLY A 1098 40.86 34.70 -2.33
CA GLY A 1098 41.88 34.86 -1.28
C GLY A 1098 42.55 33.55 -0.85
N GLY A 1099 42.26 32.42 -1.52
CA GLY A 1099 42.78 31.10 -1.15
C GLY A 1099 41.68 30.08 -0.89
N THR A 1100 41.91 29.18 0.05
CA THR A 1100 40.94 28.12 0.39
C THR A 1100 40.62 28.14 1.89
N ALA A 1101 39.33 28.07 2.23
CA ALA A 1101 38.82 27.93 3.58
C ALA A 1101 38.20 26.54 3.79
N GLN A 1102 38.16 26.05 5.04
CA GLN A 1102 37.48 24.81 5.39
C GLN A 1102 36.43 25.08 6.47
N VAL A 1103 35.25 24.50 6.31
CA VAL A 1103 34.11 24.66 7.23
C VAL A 1103 33.54 23.27 7.53
N THR A 1104 33.29 23.00 8.80
CA THR A 1104 32.66 21.76 9.26
C THR A 1104 31.18 22.02 9.56
N VAL A 1105 30.30 21.20 9.00
CA VAL A 1105 28.84 21.32 9.19
C VAL A 1105 28.29 20.05 9.82
N ASP A 1106 27.44 20.24 10.83
CA ASP A 1106 26.57 19.19 11.35
C ASP A 1106 25.38 19.01 10.40
N GLN A 1107 25.43 17.98 9.55
CA GLN A 1107 24.37 17.73 8.58
C GLN A 1107 23.10 17.13 9.20
N VAL A 1108 23.17 16.64 10.45
CA VAL A 1108 21.97 16.22 11.18
C VAL A 1108 21.21 17.47 11.62
N ALA A 1109 21.90 18.41 12.27
CA ALA A 1109 21.30 19.65 12.76
C ALA A 1109 20.87 20.59 11.62
N ALA A 1110 21.62 20.63 10.52
CA ALA A 1110 21.36 21.49 9.36
C ALA A 1110 20.32 20.92 8.37
N GLY A 1111 19.81 19.71 8.62
CA GLY A 1111 18.95 18.99 7.70
C GLY A 1111 17.61 19.68 7.38
N GLY A 1112 17.22 19.65 6.11
CA GLY A 1112 15.95 20.20 5.60
C GLY A 1112 15.97 21.70 5.31
N ALA A 1113 17.16 22.33 5.32
CA ALA A 1113 17.30 23.76 5.12
C ALA A 1113 18.61 24.13 4.37
N TRP A 1114 18.69 25.38 3.95
CA TRP A 1114 19.93 26.02 3.53
C TRP A 1114 20.78 26.38 4.76
N HIS A 1115 22.05 26.03 4.73
CA HIS A 1115 23.01 26.32 5.79
C HIS A 1115 24.16 27.18 5.25
N THR A 1116 24.48 28.28 5.93
CA THR A 1116 25.57 29.18 5.52
C THR A 1116 26.93 28.59 5.87
N LEU A 1117 27.80 28.42 4.87
CA LEU A 1117 29.20 28.04 5.07
C LEU A 1117 30.05 29.27 5.44
N GLY A 1118 29.73 30.43 4.88
CA GLY A 1118 30.44 31.69 5.13
C GLY A 1118 30.31 32.66 3.97
N THR A 1119 31.09 33.74 4.00
CA THR A 1119 31.08 34.80 2.98
C THR A 1119 32.50 35.11 2.53
N TRP A 1120 32.75 35.07 1.22
CA TRP A 1120 34.09 35.28 0.64
C TRP A 1120 34.06 36.07 -0.66
N ALA A 1121 35.19 36.71 -1.01
CA ALA A 1121 35.39 37.31 -2.31
C ALA A 1121 35.75 36.25 -3.37
N PHE A 1122 35.08 36.27 -4.51
CA PHE A 1122 35.32 35.41 -5.66
C PHE A 1122 35.68 36.23 -6.90
N ALA A 1123 36.57 35.69 -7.73
CA ALA A 1123 36.88 36.24 -9.04
C ALA A 1123 35.81 35.82 -10.06
N GLN A 1124 35.71 36.58 -11.16
CA GLN A 1124 34.96 36.17 -12.33
C GLN A 1124 35.57 34.89 -12.94
N GLY A 1125 34.74 33.96 -13.39
CA GLY A 1125 35.15 32.70 -14.03
C GLY A 1125 34.81 31.47 -13.19
N THR A 1126 35.56 30.39 -13.42
CA THR A 1126 35.29 29.02 -12.93
C THR A 1126 36.20 28.59 -11.77
N ALA A 1127 37.08 29.49 -11.30
CA ALA A 1127 38.07 29.18 -10.27
C ALA A 1127 37.45 28.94 -8.89
N GLY A 1128 36.31 29.56 -8.61
CA GLY A 1128 35.58 29.40 -7.35
C GLY A 1128 34.87 28.06 -7.26
N LYS A 1129 34.97 27.36 -6.13
CA LYS A 1129 34.29 26.08 -5.92
C LYS A 1129 34.11 25.71 -4.46
N VAL A 1130 33.16 24.81 -4.21
CA VAL A 1130 32.98 24.11 -2.93
C VAL A 1130 33.19 22.62 -3.16
N VAL A 1131 33.94 21.98 -2.27
CA VAL A 1131 34.18 20.53 -2.29
C VAL A 1131 33.75 19.96 -0.94
N LEU A 1132 32.82 19.01 -0.95
CA LEU A 1132 32.49 18.17 0.21
C LEU A 1132 33.33 16.90 0.13
N THR A 1133 34.01 16.56 1.23
CA THR A 1133 34.74 15.29 1.37
C THR A 1133 34.01 14.37 2.34
N ALA A 1134 33.65 13.18 1.89
CA ALA A 1134 32.99 12.17 2.71
C ALA A 1134 33.98 11.53 3.69
N GLY A 1135 33.52 11.34 4.94
CA GLY A 1135 34.21 10.55 5.96
C GLY A 1135 33.69 9.10 5.97
N THR A 1136 33.80 8.43 7.11
CA THR A 1136 33.25 7.07 7.30
C THR A 1136 31.77 7.06 7.69
N ALA A 1137 31.17 8.23 7.95
CA ALA A 1137 29.73 8.43 8.18
C ALA A 1137 29.07 9.06 6.94
N PHE A 1138 27.76 8.89 6.76
CA PHE A 1138 27.04 9.35 5.56
C PHE A 1138 27.14 10.88 5.36
N ALA A 1139 27.98 11.30 4.43
CA ALA A 1139 27.97 12.65 3.89
C ALA A 1139 26.85 12.76 2.85
N ARG A 1140 26.04 13.82 2.95
CA ARG A 1140 24.96 14.12 2.01
C ARG A 1140 25.36 15.30 1.13
N ALA A 1141 25.14 15.16 -0.18
CA ALA A 1141 25.37 16.20 -1.18
C ALA A 1141 24.06 16.52 -1.90
N ASN A 1142 23.76 17.80 -2.09
CA ASN A 1142 22.70 18.23 -2.99
C ASN A 1142 23.11 19.53 -3.69
N ALA A 1143 22.74 20.68 -3.15
CA ALA A 1143 22.96 21.96 -3.82
C ALA A 1143 23.88 22.89 -3.03
N VAL A 1144 24.67 23.69 -3.73
CA VAL A 1144 25.42 24.83 -3.18
C VAL A 1144 24.98 26.09 -3.90
N ARG A 1145 24.77 27.16 -3.14
CA ARG A 1145 24.33 28.45 -3.62
C ARG A 1145 25.31 29.54 -3.23
N PHE A 1146 25.69 30.36 -4.20
CA PHE A 1146 26.55 31.52 -4.06
C PHE A 1146 25.68 32.75 -4.22
N THR A 1147 25.32 33.42 -3.14
CA THR A 1147 24.47 34.61 -3.14
C THR A 1147 25.33 35.85 -2.91
N PRO A 1148 25.26 36.91 -3.73
CA PRO A 1148 25.98 38.16 -3.45
C PRO A 1148 25.68 38.66 -2.03
N ALA A 1149 26.73 39.01 -1.31
CA ALA A 1149 26.66 39.41 0.09
C ALA A 1149 26.26 40.87 0.29
#